data_AF-A0A2N6NPD1-F1
#
_entry.id   AF-A0A2N6NPD1-F1
#
_cell.length_a   1.000
_cell.length_b   1.000
_cell.length_c   1.000
_cell.angle_alpha   90.00
_cell.angle_beta   90.00
_cell.angle_gamma   90.00
#
_symmetry.space_group_name_H-M   'P 1'
#
loop_
_entity.id
_entity.type
_entity.pdbx_description
1 polymer ?
#
loop_
_entity_poly.entity_id
_entity_poly.type
_entity_poly.pdbx_seq_one_letter_code
_entity_poly.pdbx_strand_id
1 'polypeptide(L)'
;MRWNSLVSAAHLVLLAIDPISAFPNGKRDVIGRAPQQPAKEVFRGDYRSPREVAKNGGFRPQGDYEDDDRAFIIHRHMVGETGRVDDPYLSDEDSDEEWTSAFVSVTTSVDTAATYGHWVYRIHATPNMIDPTVENEGEPEIFALGGVPWSQVMGWYELRFENNVAVNAEGITANDFTPNPAYQPRYDGYTQRTVAPESRWAWHDRDYWTQHMNGPDVAPAVGFTGQFPLNFGTYSLDGLPGPSEETQLERPPTTQPEAAALSAEDIVMAAEFLHEHNAPCDVSGVDPRTQYLVLEADSAIARSLARLAREHPNDTLPSPIEDADQQIQAIIERFHQGLEPNTCQLVGECSGLKLSQKKRATTPEAISKLCKKIQKPKKSKNRLNPATQNSEKCVLRSPLKIKVQLSDDTSAGSWDRLFLEMGKNERYQDGQPSYLLKQSPSAGDVMYLDVDLADAYPNKAVTIEDIKKVRLVSYLDNGKEGSNELELQEITLTGKCAASPRAAEARIPDKQWFTNWGTDLKSKDWVWKTDCEKFTSLKFEWSLGNKVRAGTWDDLNLGSHRDRKVLAHDIQFSTNPSAGDSGEKEINLKETYGSASVHIDRVNFFHVYSTTRWPGSGEDEWEFGGIKFRAQCEGFDKAVVLDKFGSDYNWHSRSNGIDLPIAAGDWRWEDENFQKQHPFPREKDEL
;
A
#
# COMPACT_ATOMS: atom_id res chain seq x y z
N MET A 1 51.72 -73.18 -13.33
CA MET A 1 50.71 -74.23 -13.04
C MET A 1 49.33 -73.59 -13.10
N ARG A 2 48.37 -74.34 -13.66
CA ARG A 2 46.90 -74.22 -13.80
C ARG A 2 46.18 -73.20 -12.86
N TRP A 3 45.04 -72.55 -13.16
CA TRP A 3 44.01 -72.63 -14.20
C TRP A 3 43.05 -71.42 -14.10
N ASN A 4 42.16 -71.30 -15.09
CA ASN A 4 41.14 -70.26 -15.34
C ASN A 4 39.92 -70.24 -14.37
N SER A 5 39.16 -69.14 -14.53
CA SER A 5 37.69 -69.05 -14.69
C SER A 5 36.79 -68.60 -13.51
N LEU A 6 36.27 -67.38 -13.68
CA LEU A 6 34.86 -66.92 -13.64
C LEU A 6 33.78 -67.88 -13.08
N VAL A 7 32.86 -67.34 -12.25
CA VAL A 7 31.40 -67.19 -12.55
C VAL A 7 30.61 -66.59 -11.35
N SER A 8 29.65 -65.73 -11.72
CA SER A 8 28.33 -65.41 -11.12
C SER A 8 28.12 -64.27 -10.11
N ALA A 9 27.11 -63.49 -10.49
CA ALA A 9 26.45 -62.38 -9.82
C ALA A 9 25.45 -62.82 -8.73
N ALA A 10 25.21 -61.96 -7.74
CA ALA A 10 23.91 -61.32 -7.46
C ALA A 10 23.86 -60.67 -6.06
N HIS A 11 23.70 -59.35 -6.09
CA HIS A 11 23.03 -58.40 -5.19
C HIS A 11 23.11 -58.37 -3.65
N LEU A 12 23.21 -57.10 -3.21
CA LEU A 12 22.76 -56.45 -1.97
C LEU A 12 23.61 -56.65 -0.70
N VAL A 13 24.33 -55.60 -0.32
CA VAL A 13 23.97 -54.64 0.75
C VAL A 13 25.15 -53.66 0.88
N LEU A 14 24.90 -52.37 0.59
CA LEU A 14 25.76 -51.27 1.03
C LEU A 14 25.39 -50.97 2.49
N LEU A 15 26.40 -50.84 3.35
CA LEU A 15 26.55 -49.89 4.46
C LEU A 15 27.65 -50.40 5.42
N ALA A 16 28.79 -49.69 5.48
CA ALA A 16 29.55 -49.52 6.73
C ALA A 16 30.68 -48.47 6.63
N ILE A 17 30.47 -47.34 7.32
CA ILE A 17 31.30 -46.70 8.36
C ILE A 17 32.68 -46.06 7.98
N ASP A 18 32.64 -44.72 7.91
CA ASP A 18 33.46 -43.65 8.53
C ASP A 18 35.00 -43.58 8.40
N PRO A 19 35.54 -42.35 8.24
CA PRO A 19 35.98 -41.63 9.44
C PRO A 19 35.72 -40.10 9.44
N ILE A 20 35.41 -39.57 10.63
CA ILE A 20 35.76 -38.22 11.15
C ILE A 20 35.21 -37.02 10.35
N SER A 21 34.06 -36.47 10.77
CA SER A 21 33.53 -35.18 10.29
C SER A 21 33.57 -34.13 11.41
N ALA A 22 34.40 -33.12 11.17
CA ALA A 22 34.38 -31.85 11.89
C ALA A 22 33.08 -31.10 11.62
N PHE A 23 32.61 -30.38 12.65
CA PHE A 23 31.45 -29.51 12.68
C PHE A 23 31.25 -28.64 11.43
N PRO A 24 30.11 -28.73 10.72
CA PRO A 24 29.66 -27.64 9.86
C PRO A 24 28.67 -26.77 10.64
N ASN A 25 29.04 -25.49 10.80
CA ASN A 25 28.11 -24.41 11.14
C ASN A 25 26.85 -24.53 10.27
N GLY A 26 25.68 -24.61 10.92
CA GLY A 26 24.38 -24.63 10.26
C GLY A 26 24.19 -23.36 9.43
N LYS A 27 24.36 -23.50 8.11
CA LYS A 27 23.94 -22.51 7.13
C LYS A 27 22.42 -22.37 7.26
N ARG A 28 21.96 -21.13 7.44
CA ARG A 28 20.63 -20.72 7.02
C ARG A 28 20.53 -21.06 5.53
N ASP A 29 19.63 -21.96 5.15
CA ASP A 29 19.21 -22.06 3.76
C ASP A 29 18.31 -20.84 3.50
N VAL A 30 18.99 -19.76 3.11
CA VAL A 30 18.42 -18.68 2.32
C VAL A 30 17.95 -19.31 1.02
N ILE A 31 16.73 -19.01 0.58
CA ILE A 31 16.22 -19.41 -0.73
C ILE A 31 17.08 -18.67 -1.77
N GLY A 32 18.20 -19.27 -2.15
CA GLY A 32 19.10 -18.73 -3.15
C GLY A 32 18.37 -18.62 -4.48
N ARG A 33 18.44 -17.44 -5.11
CA ARG A 33 17.98 -17.24 -6.48
C ARG A 33 18.82 -18.16 -7.36
N ALA A 34 18.25 -19.26 -7.84
CA ALA A 34 18.86 -20.04 -8.93
C ALA A 34 19.24 -19.05 -10.05
N PRO A 35 20.37 -19.21 -10.77
CA PRO A 35 20.79 -18.26 -11.80
C PRO A 35 19.68 -18.12 -12.84
N GLN A 36 18.87 -17.08 -12.70
CA GLN A 36 17.78 -16.79 -13.61
C GLN A 36 18.44 -16.37 -14.92
N GLN A 37 17.93 -16.90 -16.03
CA GLN A 37 18.25 -16.38 -17.36
C GLN A 37 18.12 -14.84 -17.32
N PRO A 38 19.02 -14.09 -17.96
CA PRO A 38 18.94 -12.63 -17.96
C PRO A 38 17.53 -12.15 -18.30
N ALA A 39 16.99 -11.27 -17.46
CA ALA A 39 15.62 -10.80 -17.61
C ALA A 39 15.44 -10.07 -18.95
N LYS A 40 14.30 -10.35 -19.61
CA LYS A 40 13.84 -9.63 -20.80
C LYS A 40 12.97 -8.44 -20.47
N GLU A 41 12.36 -8.45 -19.29
CA GLU A 41 11.42 -7.44 -18.85
C GLU A 41 11.75 -7.03 -17.43
N VAL A 42 11.64 -5.74 -17.17
CA VAL A 42 11.79 -5.13 -15.86
C VAL A 42 10.67 -4.11 -15.65
N PHE A 43 10.48 -3.72 -14.40
CA PHE A 43 9.41 -2.88 -13.93
C PHE A 43 9.96 -1.71 -13.12
N ARG A 44 9.25 -0.59 -13.16
CA ARG A 44 9.55 0.58 -12.36
C ARG A 44 8.28 1.21 -11.84
N GLY A 45 8.21 1.42 -10.52
CA GLY A 45 7.25 2.33 -9.90
C GLY A 45 7.71 3.77 -10.07
N ASP A 46 6.78 4.67 -10.42
CA ASP A 46 7.07 6.10 -10.45
C ASP A 46 5.80 6.91 -10.14
N TYR A 47 5.95 8.08 -9.54
CA TYR A 47 4.83 9.00 -9.30
C TYR A 47 4.50 9.85 -10.53
N ARG A 48 5.47 10.03 -11.43
CA ARG A 48 5.26 10.75 -12.70
C ARG A 48 4.35 9.97 -13.61
N SER A 49 3.43 10.67 -14.27
CA SER A 49 2.50 10.07 -15.22
C SER A 49 3.20 9.71 -16.56
N PRO A 50 2.59 8.84 -17.38
CA PRO A 50 3.12 8.50 -18.70
C PRO A 50 3.39 9.72 -19.58
N ARG A 51 2.55 10.75 -19.49
CA ARG A 51 2.75 12.03 -20.17
C ARG A 51 4.03 12.73 -19.72
N GLU A 52 4.31 12.78 -18.42
CA GLU A 52 5.51 13.43 -17.87
C GLU A 52 6.79 12.66 -18.21
N VAL A 53 6.76 11.33 -18.09
CA VAL A 53 7.90 10.48 -18.45
C VAL A 53 8.19 10.58 -19.96
N ALA A 54 7.15 10.55 -20.81
CA ALA A 54 7.30 10.73 -22.25
C ALA A 54 7.81 12.13 -22.63
N LYS A 55 7.38 13.19 -21.92
CA LYS A 55 7.85 14.57 -22.11
C LYS A 55 9.36 14.67 -21.88
N ASN A 56 9.88 13.95 -20.90
CA ASN A 56 11.31 13.89 -20.59
C ASN A 56 12.09 12.94 -21.54
N GLY A 57 11.39 12.30 -22.47
CA GLY A 57 11.94 11.35 -23.41
C GLY A 57 12.21 9.97 -22.83
N GLY A 58 11.85 9.73 -21.56
CA GLY A 58 12.10 8.50 -20.80
C GLY A 58 12.42 8.76 -19.33
N PHE A 59 12.91 7.75 -18.63
CA PHE A 59 13.45 7.87 -17.27
C PHE A 59 14.89 8.33 -17.34
N ARG A 60 15.13 9.56 -16.90
CA ARG A 60 16.48 10.13 -16.79
C ARG A 60 17.06 9.87 -15.40
N PRO A 61 18.38 9.66 -15.28
CA PRO A 61 19.06 9.69 -14.00
C PRO A 61 18.93 11.08 -13.34
N GLN A 62 19.15 11.14 -12.02
CA GLN A 62 18.93 12.33 -11.19
C GLN A 62 20.14 13.26 -11.22
N GLY A 63 19.88 14.57 -11.37
CA GLY A 63 20.87 15.64 -11.34
C GLY A 63 21.80 15.67 -12.58
N ASP A 64 22.75 16.60 -12.56
CA ASP A 64 23.76 16.81 -13.62
C ASP A 64 24.91 15.79 -13.45
N TYR A 65 24.62 14.52 -13.69
CA TYR A 65 25.52 13.40 -13.37
C TYR A 65 26.67 13.22 -14.37
N GLU A 66 26.56 13.77 -15.57
CA GLU A 66 27.50 13.48 -16.66
C GLU A 66 28.95 13.84 -16.35
N ASP A 67 29.17 14.87 -15.53
CA ASP A 67 30.49 15.38 -15.17
C ASP A 67 30.89 15.07 -13.71
N ASP A 68 30.09 14.28 -12.99
CA ASP A 68 30.38 13.81 -11.64
C ASP A 68 30.77 12.33 -11.64
N ASP A 69 32.06 12.04 -11.51
CA ASP A 69 32.58 10.66 -11.47
C ASP A 69 31.97 9.83 -10.34
N ARG A 70 31.54 10.46 -9.24
CA ARG A 70 30.91 9.75 -8.11
C ARG A 70 29.48 9.32 -8.43
N ALA A 71 28.81 9.98 -9.38
CA ALA A 71 27.47 9.60 -9.82
C ALA A 71 27.45 8.22 -10.50
N PHE A 72 28.62 7.73 -10.93
CA PHE A 72 28.83 6.42 -11.54
C PHE A 72 29.11 5.28 -10.54
N ILE A 73 29.18 5.59 -9.24
CA ILE A 73 29.35 4.58 -8.18
C ILE A 73 27.98 4.02 -7.79
N ILE A 74 27.73 2.75 -8.08
CA ILE A 74 26.43 2.12 -7.74
C ILE A 74 26.19 2.07 -6.24
N HIS A 75 27.23 1.87 -5.41
CA HIS A 75 27.08 1.94 -3.96
C HIS A 75 26.50 3.28 -3.50
N ARG A 76 26.98 4.40 -4.08
CA ARG A 76 26.45 5.75 -3.79
C ARG A 76 24.99 5.88 -4.24
N HIS A 77 24.62 5.24 -5.35
CA HIS A 77 23.23 5.19 -5.79
C HIS A 77 22.34 4.45 -4.78
N MET A 78 22.75 3.26 -4.32
CA MET A 78 21.99 2.44 -3.37
C MET A 78 21.82 3.11 -2.00
N VAL A 79 22.88 3.75 -1.51
CA VAL A 79 22.90 4.40 -0.20
C VAL A 79 22.06 5.70 -0.20
N GLY A 80 21.78 6.25 -1.38
CA GLY A 80 20.98 7.45 -1.56
C GLY A 80 21.58 8.68 -0.89
N GLU A 81 20.74 9.69 -0.66
CA GLU A 81 21.13 10.95 -0.01
C GLU A 81 21.35 10.79 1.50
N THR A 82 20.68 9.82 2.14
CA THR A 82 20.67 9.64 3.59
C THR A 82 21.90 8.97 4.18
N GLY A 83 22.61 8.11 3.44
CA GLY A 83 23.82 7.48 3.97
C GLY A 83 25.10 8.29 3.78
N ARG A 84 24.99 9.57 3.41
CA ARG A 84 26.07 10.57 3.48
C ARG A 84 26.68 10.69 4.88
N VAL A 85 25.89 10.44 5.93
CA VAL A 85 26.28 10.69 7.32
C VAL A 85 27.21 9.60 7.88
N ASP A 86 27.21 8.41 7.27
CA ASP A 86 27.95 7.23 7.77
C ASP A 86 29.02 6.70 6.80
N ASP A 87 29.28 7.37 5.67
CA ASP A 87 30.34 6.95 4.72
C ASP A 87 31.72 7.48 5.17
N PRO A 88 32.66 6.61 5.60
CA PRO A 88 33.98 7.01 6.08
C PRO A 88 34.91 7.56 4.98
N TYR A 89 34.49 7.54 3.71
CA TYR A 89 35.24 8.07 2.58
C TYR A 89 34.75 9.43 2.06
N LEU A 90 33.63 9.94 2.56
CA LEU A 90 33.14 11.28 2.23
C LEU A 90 33.71 12.30 3.21
N SER A 91 34.23 13.41 2.69
CA SER A 91 34.73 14.50 3.52
C SER A 91 33.57 15.40 3.96
N ASP A 92 33.68 16.05 5.13
CA ASP A 92 32.65 16.99 5.62
C ASP A 92 32.34 18.13 4.62
N GLU A 93 33.27 18.41 3.68
CA GLU A 93 33.13 19.39 2.59
C GLU A 93 32.18 18.93 1.46
N ASP A 94 31.83 17.64 1.37
CA ASP A 94 30.96 17.06 0.33
C ASP A 94 29.45 17.09 0.69
N SER A 95 29.08 17.66 1.85
CA SER A 95 27.73 17.59 2.43
C SER A 95 26.71 18.57 1.82
N ASP A 96 27.18 19.63 1.16
CA ASP A 96 26.34 20.68 0.53
C ASP A 96 26.08 20.45 -0.97
N GLU A 97 26.69 19.43 -1.60
CA GLU A 97 26.52 19.19 -3.04
C GLU A 97 25.22 18.46 -3.36
N GLU A 98 24.55 18.83 -4.45
CA GLU A 98 23.32 18.17 -4.91
C GLU A 98 23.58 16.68 -5.19
N TRP A 99 22.71 15.78 -4.69
CA TRP A 99 22.87 14.35 -4.93
C TRP A 99 22.60 14.01 -6.41
N THR A 100 23.55 13.34 -7.03
CA THR A 100 23.52 12.97 -8.45
C THR A 100 23.66 11.46 -8.60
N SER A 101 23.07 10.89 -9.65
CA SER A 101 23.31 9.50 -9.99
C SER A 101 23.20 9.28 -11.48
N ALA A 102 24.07 8.42 -12.03
CA ALA A 102 24.03 7.99 -13.42
C ALA A 102 23.05 6.82 -13.66
N PHE A 103 22.38 6.32 -12.62
CA PHE A 103 21.54 5.11 -12.70
C PHE A 103 20.06 5.42 -12.46
N VAL A 104 19.21 4.61 -13.08
CA VAL A 104 17.77 4.52 -12.78
C VAL A 104 17.47 3.11 -12.25
N SER A 105 16.88 3.02 -11.06
CA SER A 105 16.45 1.77 -10.45
C SER A 105 15.27 1.15 -11.19
N VAL A 106 15.37 -0.14 -11.49
CA VAL A 106 14.29 -0.99 -12.00
C VAL A 106 14.34 -2.35 -11.28
N THR A 107 13.31 -3.17 -11.40
CA THR A 107 13.24 -4.48 -10.75
C THR A 107 12.59 -5.52 -11.64
N THR A 108 12.84 -6.81 -11.42
CA THR A 108 12.11 -7.89 -12.11
C THR A 108 10.75 -8.21 -11.47
N SER A 109 10.43 -7.60 -10.33
CA SER A 109 9.21 -7.85 -9.56
C SER A 109 8.20 -6.72 -9.77
N VAL A 110 7.01 -7.06 -10.29
CA VAL A 110 5.90 -6.09 -10.42
C VAL A 110 5.45 -5.60 -9.05
N ASP A 111 5.34 -6.50 -8.07
CA ASP A 111 4.91 -6.18 -6.71
C ASP A 111 5.89 -5.19 -6.06
N THR A 112 7.19 -5.41 -6.24
CA THR A 112 8.21 -4.49 -5.75
C THR A 112 8.11 -3.15 -6.48
N ALA A 113 7.93 -3.13 -7.80
CA ALA A 113 7.72 -1.86 -8.51
C ALA A 113 6.47 -1.12 -8.02
N ALA A 114 5.40 -1.84 -7.66
CA ALA A 114 4.14 -1.24 -7.23
C ALA A 114 4.22 -0.51 -5.87
N THR A 115 5.27 -0.73 -5.07
CA THR A 115 5.47 0.00 -3.81
C THR A 115 6.13 1.37 -3.99
N TYR A 116 6.66 1.69 -5.18
CA TYR A 116 7.50 2.87 -5.43
C TYR A 116 6.86 3.96 -6.32
N GLY A 117 5.54 4.02 -6.44
CA GLY A 117 4.88 5.09 -7.20
C GLY A 117 3.39 4.89 -7.38
N HIS A 118 2.75 5.73 -8.20
CA HIS A 118 1.34 5.58 -8.61
C HIS A 118 1.19 4.91 -9.97
N TRP A 119 2.28 4.79 -10.72
CA TRP A 119 2.35 4.16 -12.02
C TRP A 119 3.38 3.07 -11.98
N VAL A 120 3.05 1.89 -12.52
CA VAL A 120 4.01 0.85 -12.82
C VAL A 120 4.27 0.86 -14.31
N TYR A 121 5.54 0.93 -14.68
CA TYR A 121 5.99 0.89 -16.07
C TYR A 121 6.62 -0.46 -16.37
N ARG A 122 6.16 -1.10 -17.43
CA ARG A 122 6.77 -2.32 -17.98
C ARG A 122 7.76 -1.91 -19.04
N ILE A 123 9.01 -2.35 -18.89
CA ILE A 123 10.15 -1.89 -19.66
C ILE A 123 10.86 -3.10 -20.24
N HIS A 124 11.21 -3.04 -21.53
CA HIS A 124 12.01 -4.09 -22.12
C HIS A 124 13.46 -3.95 -21.64
N ALA A 125 14.08 -5.01 -21.15
CA ALA A 125 15.43 -4.96 -20.62
C ALA A 125 16.49 -4.82 -21.73
N THR A 126 17.59 -4.11 -21.44
CA THR A 126 18.73 -3.90 -22.35
C THR A 126 20.06 -4.03 -21.60
N PRO A 127 21.20 -4.21 -22.31
CA PRO A 127 22.48 -4.53 -21.66
C PRO A 127 23.11 -3.40 -20.83
N ASN A 128 22.56 -2.18 -20.86
CA ASN A 128 22.93 -1.11 -19.94
C ASN A 128 22.29 -1.28 -18.54
N MET A 129 21.33 -2.21 -18.40
CA MET A 129 20.74 -2.58 -17.13
C MET A 129 21.60 -3.67 -16.47
N ILE A 130 22.14 -3.35 -15.30
CA ILE A 130 23.12 -4.18 -14.58
C ILE A 130 22.43 -4.88 -13.42
N ASP A 131 22.39 -6.21 -13.45
CA ASP A 131 21.84 -7.06 -12.38
C ASP A 131 22.99 -7.64 -11.53
N PRO A 132 23.17 -7.18 -10.28
CA PRO A 132 24.15 -7.73 -9.35
C PRO A 132 23.62 -9.05 -8.76
N THR A 133 23.63 -10.11 -9.56
CA THR A 133 23.13 -11.40 -9.08
C THR A 133 23.93 -11.86 -7.84
N VAL A 134 23.24 -12.50 -6.89
CA VAL A 134 23.75 -13.13 -5.65
C VAL A 134 24.06 -12.19 -4.46
N GLU A 135 24.45 -10.92 -4.64
CA GLU A 135 24.72 -10.03 -3.49
C GLU A 135 23.52 -9.19 -3.04
N ASN A 136 22.53 -8.99 -3.92
CA ASN A 136 21.36 -8.16 -3.66
C ASN A 136 20.07 -8.97 -3.40
N GLU A 137 20.18 -10.12 -2.73
CA GLU A 137 19.02 -11.01 -2.49
C GLU A 137 17.93 -10.38 -1.59
N GLY A 138 18.27 -9.32 -0.83
CA GLY A 138 17.32 -8.58 0.00
C GLY A 138 16.54 -7.48 -0.75
N GLU A 139 17.09 -6.93 -1.84
CA GLU A 139 16.51 -5.84 -2.60
C GLU A 139 16.74 -6.11 -4.10
N PRO A 140 15.75 -6.61 -4.87
CA PRO A 140 15.94 -7.03 -6.26
C PRO A 140 16.04 -5.85 -7.23
N GLU A 141 16.99 -4.96 -6.97
CA GLU A 141 17.27 -3.74 -7.74
C GLU A 141 18.25 -4.03 -8.88
N ILE A 142 17.90 -3.51 -10.05
CA ILE A 142 18.68 -3.53 -11.29
C ILE A 142 18.95 -2.08 -11.67
N PHE A 143 20.19 -1.78 -12.06
CA PHE A 143 20.64 -0.41 -12.31
C PHE A 143 20.71 -0.12 -13.80
N ALA A 144 19.81 0.72 -14.31
CA ALA A 144 19.82 1.18 -15.70
C ALA A 144 20.78 2.37 -15.86
N LEU A 145 22.01 2.10 -16.29
CA LEU A 145 23.06 3.10 -16.50
C LEU A 145 22.68 4.05 -17.66
N GLY A 146 22.69 5.35 -17.40
CA GLY A 146 22.30 6.41 -18.32
C GLY A 146 20.78 6.60 -18.46
N GLY A 147 19.97 5.79 -17.77
CA GLY A 147 18.51 5.83 -17.78
C GLY A 147 17.84 4.90 -18.79
N VAL A 148 16.55 5.15 -19.05
CA VAL A 148 15.67 4.31 -19.87
C VAL A 148 14.88 5.17 -20.86
N PRO A 149 15.20 5.14 -22.18
CA PRO A 149 14.44 5.85 -23.19
C PRO A 149 12.95 5.48 -23.23
N TRP A 150 12.07 6.44 -23.51
CA TRP A 150 10.62 6.20 -23.60
C TRP A 150 10.24 5.16 -24.65
N SER A 151 10.98 5.12 -25.77
CA SER A 151 10.81 4.08 -26.78
C SER A 151 11.07 2.64 -26.28
N GLN A 152 11.75 2.48 -25.14
CA GLN A 152 12.01 1.19 -24.50
C GLN A 152 10.90 0.77 -23.54
N VAL A 153 10.06 1.71 -23.10
CA VAL A 153 8.90 1.45 -22.24
C VAL A 153 7.83 0.74 -23.07
N MET A 154 7.45 -0.46 -22.68
CA MET A 154 6.47 -1.30 -23.36
C MET A 154 5.03 -0.87 -23.06
N GLY A 155 4.79 -0.35 -21.85
CA GLY A 155 3.48 0.09 -21.40
C GLY A 155 3.47 0.52 -19.95
N TRP A 156 2.30 0.91 -19.45
CA TRP A 156 2.11 1.38 -18.08
C TRP A 156 0.80 0.86 -17.48
N TYR A 157 0.76 0.84 -16.15
CA TYR A 157 -0.41 0.50 -15.34
C TYR A 157 -0.58 1.56 -14.25
N GLU A 158 -1.79 2.12 -14.10
CA GLU A 158 -2.12 3.07 -13.02
C GLU A 158 -2.55 2.28 -11.79
N LEU A 159 -1.81 2.42 -10.70
CA LEU A 159 -2.14 1.77 -9.44
C LEU A 159 -3.36 2.43 -8.81
N ARG A 160 -4.24 1.60 -8.26
CA ARG A 160 -5.38 2.04 -7.46
C ARG A 160 -5.01 1.96 -5.99
N PHE A 161 -5.18 3.08 -5.28
CA PHE A 161 -4.90 3.15 -3.84
C PHE A 161 -6.20 3.22 -3.04
N GLU A 162 -6.30 2.40 -2.01
CA GLU A 162 -7.28 2.57 -0.93
C GLU A 162 -6.52 2.70 0.38
N ASN A 163 -6.80 3.76 1.14
CA ASN A 163 -6.14 4.03 2.42
C ASN A 163 -4.60 4.05 2.34
N ASN A 164 -4.04 4.58 1.24
CA ASN A 164 -2.59 4.62 0.94
C ASN A 164 -1.93 3.24 0.77
N VAL A 165 -2.71 2.20 0.48
CA VAL A 165 -2.20 0.88 0.08
C VAL A 165 -2.65 0.61 -1.35
N ALA A 166 -1.72 0.15 -2.21
CA ALA A 166 -2.06 -0.27 -3.56
C ALA A 166 -2.94 -1.54 -3.50
N VAL A 167 -4.18 -1.46 -3.96
CA VAL A 167 -5.21 -2.51 -3.80
C VAL A 167 -5.08 -3.62 -4.83
N ASN A 168 -4.35 -3.36 -5.91
CA ASN A 168 -4.20 -4.27 -7.05
C ASN A 168 -2.73 -4.57 -7.36
N ALA A 169 -1.80 -4.49 -6.40
CA ALA A 169 -0.40 -4.79 -6.68
C ALA A 169 -0.21 -6.28 -7.00
N GLU A 170 -0.85 -7.16 -6.22
CA GLU A 170 -0.80 -8.61 -6.42
C GLU A 170 -1.65 -9.02 -7.64
N GLY A 171 -1.03 -9.76 -8.57
CA GLY A 171 -1.71 -10.35 -9.73
C GLY A 171 -1.72 -9.49 -11.01
N ILE A 172 -0.97 -8.38 -11.06
CA ILE A 172 -0.77 -7.64 -12.31
C ILE A 172 -0.02 -8.51 -13.32
N THR A 173 -0.63 -8.75 -14.48
CA THR A 173 -0.05 -9.51 -15.58
C THR A 173 0.40 -8.60 -16.72
N ALA A 174 1.19 -9.15 -17.64
CA ALA A 174 1.63 -8.48 -18.85
C ALA A 174 0.48 -7.89 -19.71
N ASN A 175 -0.73 -8.45 -19.61
CA ASN A 175 -1.91 -8.03 -20.38
C ASN A 175 -2.62 -6.82 -19.77
N ASP A 176 -2.34 -6.48 -18.52
CA ASP A 176 -3.00 -5.39 -17.81
C ASP A 176 -2.39 -4.02 -18.15
N PHE A 177 -1.16 -4.01 -18.65
CA PHE A 177 -0.46 -2.79 -19.05
C PHE A 177 -1.09 -2.19 -20.30
N THR A 178 -1.41 -0.89 -20.23
CA THR A 178 -1.74 -0.11 -21.42
C THR A 178 -0.51 -0.03 -22.32
N PRO A 179 -0.57 -0.52 -23.58
CA PRO A 179 0.59 -0.53 -24.46
C PRO A 179 1.06 0.87 -24.82
N ASN A 180 2.38 1.08 -24.83
CA ASN A 180 2.99 2.32 -25.29
C ASN A 180 3.11 2.31 -26.83
N PRO A 181 2.40 3.19 -27.57
CA PRO A 181 2.50 3.23 -29.03
C PRO A 181 3.88 3.67 -29.54
N ALA A 182 4.71 4.28 -28.68
CA ALA A 182 6.08 4.67 -29.02
C ALA A 182 7.12 3.55 -28.79
N TYR A 183 6.70 2.39 -28.26
CA TYR A 183 7.59 1.24 -28.08
C TYR A 183 8.19 0.78 -29.42
N GLN A 184 9.48 0.49 -29.44
CA GLN A 184 10.18 0.03 -30.64
C GLN A 184 10.59 -1.44 -30.54
N PRO A 185 10.15 -2.33 -31.46
CA PRO A 185 10.53 -3.74 -31.48
C PRO A 185 12.04 -4.03 -31.61
N ARG A 186 12.87 -3.00 -31.86
CA ARG A 186 14.33 -3.14 -31.85
C ARG A 186 14.87 -3.64 -30.51
N TYR A 187 14.12 -3.43 -29.41
CA TYR A 187 14.53 -3.87 -28.08
C TYR A 187 14.34 -5.38 -27.87
N ASP A 188 13.44 -6.04 -28.63
CA ASP A 188 13.02 -7.45 -28.45
C ASP A 188 14.17 -8.48 -28.49
N GLY A 189 15.31 -8.10 -29.08
CA GLY A 189 16.51 -8.93 -29.17
C GLY A 189 17.48 -8.83 -27.99
N TYR A 190 17.19 -8.00 -26.99
CA TYR A 190 18.09 -7.70 -25.89
C TYR A 190 17.63 -8.28 -24.54
N THR A 191 18.52 -8.30 -23.56
CA THR A 191 18.25 -8.64 -22.16
C THR A 191 19.10 -7.75 -21.25
N GLN A 192 18.83 -7.72 -19.95
CA GLN A 192 19.75 -7.13 -18.98
C GLN A 192 21.12 -7.86 -18.96
N ARG A 193 22.14 -7.23 -18.38
CA ARG A 193 23.45 -7.83 -18.13
C ARG A 193 23.65 -8.16 -16.65
N THR A 194 23.86 -9.44 -16.37
CA THR A 194 24.27 -9.90 -15.06
C THR A 194 25.76 -9.65 -14.82
N VAL A 195 26.11 -9.11 -13.65
CA VAL A 195 27.50 -9.03 -13.16
C VAL A 195 27.74 -10.07 -12.07
N ALA A 196 28.94 -10.65 -12.06
CA ALA A 196 29.29 -11.70 -11.10
C ALA A 196 29.53 -11.13 -9.70
N PRO A 197 29.16 -11.85 -8.63
CA PRO A 197 29.34 -11.40 -7.24
C PRO A 197 30.79 -11.18 -6.82
N GLU A 198 31.78 -11.75 -7.54
CA GLU A 198 33.20 -11.47 -7.26
C GLU A 198 33.69 -10.14 -7.88
N SER A 199 32.88 -9.47 -8.70
CA SER A 199 33.25 -8.19 -9.28
C SER A 199 33.08 -7.06 -8.26
N ARG A 200 33.98 -6.06 -8.26
CA ARG A 200 33.81 -4.84 -7.46
C ARG A 200 32.79 -3.88 -8.12
N TRP A 201 31.69 -4.43 -8.63
CA TRP A 201 30.73 -3.73 -9.47
C TRP A 201 30.14 -2.49 -8.79
N ALA A 202 29.90 -2.57 -7.48
CA ALA A 202 29.37 -1.48 -6.68
C ALA A 202 30.28 -0.24 -6.64
N TRP A 203 31.58 -0.41 -6.94
CA TRP A 203 32.63 0.60 -6.81
C TRP A 203 33.34 0.92 -8.13
N HIS A 204 32.78 0.49 -9.26
CA HIS A 204 33.32 0.88 -10.56
C HIS A 204 33.11 2.36 -10.82
N ASP A 205 34.10 2.97 -11.48
CA ASP A 205 34.13 4.38 -11.82
C ASP A 205 33.49 4.66 -13.19
N ARG A 206 33.44 5.94 -13.55
CA ARG A 206 32.95 6.40 -14.85
C ARG A 206 33.66 5.73 -16.02
N ASP A 207 34.99 5.60 -15.98
CA ASP A 207 35.76 5.00 -17.07
C ASP A 207 35.36 3.55 -17.35
N TYR A 208 35.20 2.75 -16.30
CA TYR A 208 34.70 1.38 -16.43
C TYR A 208 33.31 1.35 -17.06
N TRP A 209 32.39 2.18 -16.57
CA TRP A 209 31.01 2.22 -17.07
C TRP A 209 30.91 2.77 -18.49
N THR A 210 31.75 3.73 -18.87
CA THR A 210 31.88 4.19 -20.25
C THR A 210 32.43 3.09 -21.15
N GLN A 211 33.40 2.28 -20.69
CA GLN A 211 33.88 1.13 -21.45
C GLN A 211 32.78 0.07 -21.62
N HIS A 212 32.01 -0.22 -20.57
CA HIS A 212 30.85 -1.11 -20.63
C HIS A 212 29.82 -0.61 -21.64
N MET A 213 29.46 0.68 -21.60
CA MET A 213 28.51 1.28 -22.54
C MET A 213 29.00 1.31 -23.98
N ASN A 214 30.32 1.41 -24.21
CA ASN A 214 30.94 1.26 -25.53
C ASN A 214 30.99 -0.20 -26.04
N GLY A 215 30.49 -1.16 -25.25
CA GLY A 215 30.36 -2.55 -25.66
C GLY A 215 29.54 -2.70 -26.96
N PRO A 216 29.88 -3.67 -27.82
CA PRO A 216 29.26 -3.82 -29.15
C PRO A 216 27.78 -4.20 -29.09
N ASP A 217 27.30 -4.68 -27.94
CA ASP A 217 25.91 -5.04 -27.66
C ASP A 217 25.17 -4.00 -26.81
N VAL A 218 25.89 -3.14 -26.08
CA VAL A 218 25.31 -2.10 -25.21
C VAL A 218 25.05 -0.81 -25.98
N ALA A 219 26.06 -0.29 -26.68
CA ALA A 219 25.96 0.97 -27.40
C ALA A 219 24.79 1.04 -28.40
N PRO A 220 24.59 0.04 -29.30
CA PRO A 220 23.46 0.09 -30.24
C PRO A 220 22.10 -0.10 -29.57
N ALA A 221 22.03 -0.79 -28.42
CA ALA A 221 20.77 -1.05 -27.73
C ALA A 221 20.12 0.26 -27.26
N VAL A 222 20.89 1.14 -26.64
CA VAL A 222 20.39 2.40 -26.07
C VAL A 222 20.84 3.66 -26.82
N GLY A 223 21.57 3.51 -27.93
CA GLY A 223 22.04 4.63 -28.73
C GLY A 223 23.16 5.44 -28.08
N PHE A 224 24.03 4.79 -27.30
CA PHE A 224 25.18 5.44 -26.68
C PHE A 224 26.19 5.86 -27.76
N THR A 225 26.66 7.10 -27.68
CA THR A 225 27.57 7.71 -28.69
C THR A 225 29.00 7.87 -28.19
N GLY A 226 29.33 7.25 -27.05
CA GLY A 226 30.64 7.34 -26.40
C GLY A 226 30.67 8.30 -25.20
N GLN A 227 29.59 9.03 -24.94
CA GLN A 227 29.48 9.99 -23.84
C GLN A 227 28.07 10.01 -23.24
N PHE A 228 27.99 10.38 -21.96
CA PHE A 228 26.74 10.69 -21.25
C PHE A 228 26.40 12.19 -21.40
N PRO A 229 25.13 12.59 -21.21
CA PRO A 229 23.95 11.74 -20.98
C PRO A 229 23.52 10.98 -22.25
N LEU A 230 22.67 9.96 -22.09
CA LEU A 230 22.04 9.30 -23.25
C LEU A 230 21.17 10.30 -24.02
N ASN A 231 21.04 10.07 -25.33
CA ASN A 231 20.18 10.90 -26.17
C ASN A 231 18.72 10.45 -26.06
N PHE A 232 17.93 11.18 -25.29
CA PHE A 232 16.50 10.95 -25.14
C PHE A 232 15.71 11.68 -26.24
N GLY A 233 14.86 10.95 -26.96
CA GLY A 233 14.02 11.52 -28.02
C GLY A 233 12.87 12.38 -27.47
N THR A 234 12.24 13.14 -28.37
CA THR A 234 10.97 13.82 -28.11
C THR A 234 9.81 12.99 -28.64
N TYR A 235 8.72 12.89 -27.90
CA TYR A 235 7.58 12.04 -28.24
C TYR A 235 6.27 12.84 -28.25
N SER A 236 5.28 12.36 -29.02
CA SER A 236 3.93 12.91 -28.94
C SER A 236 3.36 12.61 -27.55
N LEU A 237 2.71 13.62 -26.97
CA LEU A 237 2.02 13.52 -25.69
C LEU A 237 0.52 13.24 -25.85
N ASP A 238 0.03 13.18 -27.08
CA ASP A 238 -1.39 13.01 -27.38
C ASP A 238 -1.87 11.64 -26.90
N GLY A 239 -2.98 11.62 -26.16
CA GLY A 239 -3.56 10.39 -25.62
C GLY A 239 -2.83 9.79 -24.42
N LEU A 240 -1.72 10.39 -23.95
CA LEU A 240 -1.05 9.95 -22.73
C LEU A 240 -1.73 10.52 -21.47
N PRO A 241 -1.99 9.71 -20.44
CA PRO A 241 -2.60 10.19 -19.20
C PRO A 241 -1.64 11.08 -18.39
N GLY A 242 -2.21 12.09 -17.75
CA GLY A 242 -1.47 13.09 -16.96
C GLY A 242 -1.99 14.51 -17.17
N PRO A 243 -1.62 15.46 -16.28
CA PRO A 243 -2.03 16.86 -16.41
C PRO A 243 -1.52 17.48 -17.73
N SER A 244 -2.41 18.14 -18.48
CA SER A 244 -2.05 18.93 -19.67
C SER A 244 -1.70 20.37 -19.27
N GLU A 245 -0.60 20.91 -19.81
CA GLU A 245 -0.20 22.31 -19.59
C GLU A 245 -1.19 23.32 -20.22
N GLU A 246 -2.01 22.91 -21.19
CA GLU A 246 -2.93 23.79 -21.92
C GLU A 246 -4.05 24.40 -21.07
N THR A 247 -4.20 24.00 -19.81
CA THR A 247 -5.18 24.61 -18.89
C THR A 247 -4.68 25.90 -18.21
N GLN A 248 -3.50 26.43 -18.59
CA GLN A 248 -2.95 27.68 -18.04
C GLN A 248 -3.12 28.94 -18.91
N LEU A 249 -3.97 28.93 -19.95
CA LEU A 249 -4.30 30.17 -20.67
C LEU A 249 -5.42 30.97 -19.97
N GLU A 250 -5.03 32.08 -19.33
CA GLU A 250 -5.84 33.22 -18.86
C GLU A 250 -7.25 32.92 -18.28
N ARG A 251 -7.30 32.68 -16.96
CA ARG A 251 -8.53 32.95 -16.19
C ARG A 251 -8.58 34.45 -15.84
N PRO A 252 -9.69 35.18 -16.08
CA PRO A 252 -9.80 36.58 -15.67
C PRO A 252 -9.69 36.69 -14.14
N PRO A 253 -9.30 37.86 -13.60
CA PRO A 253 -9.05 37.99 -12.17
C PRO A 253 -10.35 37.77 -11.39
N THR A 254 -10.51 36.58 -10.83
CA THR A 254 -11.53 36.31 -9.84
C THR A 254 -11.15 37.04 -8.57
N THR A 255 -11.80 38.19 -8.32
CA THR A 255 -11.92 38.79 -7.00
C THR A 255 -12.69 37.82 -6.08
N GLN A 256 -11.99 36.83 -5.54
CA GLN A 256 -12.40 36.16 -4.31
C GLN A 256 -11.43 36.57 -3.20
N PRO A 257 -11.92 36.85 -1.97
CA PRO A 257 -11.05 37.18 -0.87
C PRO A 257 -10.26 35.92 -0.51
N GLU A 258 -8.95 35.93 -0.79
CA GLU A 258 -8.00 34.94 -0.31
C GLU A 258 -8.20 34.73 1.20
N ALA A 259 -8.20 33.47 1.63
CA ALA A 259 -7.98 33.18 3.04
C ALA A 259 -6.68 33.87 3.47
N ALA A 260 -6.61 34.38 4.69
CA ALA A 260 -5.38 35.01 5.19
C ALA A 260 -4.23 33.98 5.13
N ALA A 261 -3.43 34.05 4.07
CA ALA A 261 -2.31 33.15 3.85
C ALA A 261 -1.28 33.35 4.96
N LEU A 262 -0.56 32.28 5.31
CA LEU A 262 0.55 32.39 6.26
C LEU A 262 1.67 33.19 5.60
N SER A 263 2.28 34.11 6.36
CA SER A 263 3.48 34.83 5.94
C SER A 263 4.72 33.96 6.14
N ALA A 264 5.87 34.39 5.62
CA ALA A 264 7.14 33.71 5.84
C ALA A 264 7.45 33.59 7.34
N GLU A 265 7.19 34.64 8.12
CA GLU A 265 7.40 34.65 9.57
C GLU A 265 6.46 33.68 10.32
N ASP A 266 5.23 33.50 9.82
CA ASP A 266 4.30 32.51 10.40
C ASP A 266 4.81 31.07 10.21
N ILE A 267 5.44 30.80 9.05
CA ILE A 267 5.98 29.47 8.71
C ILE A 267 7.25 29.19 9.53
N VAL A 268 8.16 30.16 9.62
CA VAL A 268 9.36 30.06 10.47
C VAL A 268 8.96 29.81 11.92
N MET A 269 7.98 30.55 12.43
CA MET A 269 7.47 30.35 13.80
C MET A 269 6.83 28.97 14.01
N ALA A 270 6.13 28.43 12.99
CA ALA A 270 5.60 27.07 13.05
C ALA A 270 6.72 26.03 13.13
N ALA A 271 7.77 26.22 12.33
CA ALA A 271 8.94 25.35 12.30
C ALA A 271 9.77 25.43 13.59
N GLU A 272 10.02 26.63 14.13
CA GLU A 272 10.65 26.85 15.45
C GLU A 272 9.90 26.12 16.56
N PHE A 273 8.57 26.25 16.57
CA PHE A 273 7.75 25.57 17.57
C PHE A 273 7.92 24.04 17.50
N LEU A 274 7.90 23.46 16.30
CA LEU A 274 8.07 22.02 16.13
C LEU A 274 9.49 21.55 16.45
N HIS A 275 10.49 22.36 16.14
CA HIS A 275 11.87 22.11 16.52
C HIS A 275 12.03 22.01 18.05
N GLU A 276 11.46 22.95 18.79
CA GLU A 276 11.51 22.95 20.27
C GLU A 276 10.72 21.80 20.90
N HIS A 277 9.67 21.32 20.21
CA HIS A 277 8.72 20.33 20.73
C HIS A 277 8.88 18.94 20.11
N ASN A 278 10.04 18.67 19.48
CA ASN A 278 10.46 17.51 18.68
C ASN A 278 10.17 16.12 19.31
N ALA A 279 8.90 15.80 19.47
CA ALA A 279 8.38 14.53 19.94
C ALA A 279 7.66 13.86 18.76
N PRO A 280 8.00 12.61 18.41
CA PRO A 280 7.34 11.91 17.31
C PRO A 280 5.85 11.86 17.57
N CYS A 281 5.07 12.30 16.58
CA CYS A 281 3.64 12.27 16.67
C CYS A 281 3.08 11.08 15.92
N ASP A 282 2.60 10.10 16.67
CA ASP A 282 1.77 9.05 16.10
C ASP A 282 0.34 9.55 15.91
N VAL A 283 0.04 10.06 14.71
CA VAL A 283 -1.31 10.49 14.33
C VAL A 283 -2.28 9.33 14.17
N SER A 284 -1.82 8.07 14.17
CA SER A 284 -2.70 6.90 14.09
C SER A 284 -3.43 6.62 15.42
N GLY A 285 -2.93 7.17 16.53
CA GLY A 285 -3.51 7.02 17.87
C GLY A 285 -4.30 8.23 18.41
N VAL A 286 -4.38 9.33 17.67
CA VAL A 286 -5.13 10.54 18.09
C VAL A 286 -6.59 10.47 17.63
N ASP A 287 -7.47 11.22 18.30
CA ASP A 287 -8.89 11.22 17.92
C ASP A 287 -9.10 11.81 16.50
N PRO A 288 -10.13 11.40 15.76
CA PRO A 288 -10.33 11.80 14.36
C PRO A 288 -10.42 13.32 14.14
N ARG A 289 -10.84 14.10 15.14
CA ARG A 289 -10.88 15.55 15.03
C ARG A 289 -9.48 16.14 15.10
N THR A 290 -8.63 15.61 15.97
CA THR A 290 -7.20 15.99 16.01
C THR A 290 -6.55 15.66 14.68
N GLN A 291 -6.74 14.45 14.15
CA GLN A 291 -6.18 14.03 12.86
C GLN A 291 -6.63 14.96 11.70
N TYR A 292 -7.91 15.33 11.65
CA TYR A 292 -8.42 16.30 10.66
C TYR A 292 -7.74 17.68 10.79
N LEU A 293 -7.56 18.17 12.01
CA LEU A 293 -6.93 19.48 12.26
C LEU A 293 -5.43 19.46 11.92
N VAL A 294 -4.74 18.32 12.08
CA VAL A 294 -3.36 18.10 11.60
C VAL A 294 -3.30 18.26 10.09
N LEU A 295 -4.14 17.50 9.36
CA LEU A 295 -4.18 17.57 7.90
C LEU A 295 -4.54 18.97 7.37
N GLU A 296 -5.44 19.69 8.06
CA GLU A 296 -5.80 21.06 7.71
C GLU A 296 -4.63 22.04 7.91
N ALA A 297 -3.87 21.88 9.00
CA ALA A 297 -2.68 22.67 9.29
C ALA A 297 -1.55 22.40 8.28
N ASP A 298 -1.25 21.14 8.00
CA ASP A 298 -0.25 20.72 6.99
C ASP A 298 -0.60 21.33 5.63
N SER A 299 -1.86 21.19 5.21
CA SER A 299 -2.35 21.73 3.95
C SER A 299 -2.27 23.26 3.90
N ALA A 300 -2.46 23.96 5.02
CA ALA A 300 -2.38 25.41 5.08
C ALA A 300 -0.94 25.92 4.96
N ILE A 301 0.01 25.22 5.59
CA ILE A 301 1.45 25.52 5.50
C ILE A 301 1.95 25.24 4.08
N ALA A 302 1.66 24.06 3.52
CA ALA A 302 2.07 23.70 2.16
C ALA A 302 1.54 24.68 1.09
N ARG A 303 0.26 25.08 1.17
CA ARG A 303 -0.31 26.08 0.26
C ARG A 303 0.36 27.45 0.39
N SER A 304 0.76 27.83 1.61
CA SER A 304 1.40 29.12 1.86
C SER A 304 2.83 29.12 1.36
N LEU A 305 3.56 28.01 1.51
CA LEU A 305 4.88 27.80 0.92
C LEU A 305 4.83 27.84 -0.62
N ALA A 306 3.91 27.11 -1.25
CA ALA A 306 3.72 27.14 -2.70
C ALA A 306 3.32 28.53 -3.24
N ARG A 307 2.66 29.37 -2.42
CA ARG A 307 2.39 30.77 -2.75
C ARG A 307 3.67 31.61 -2.69
N LEU A 308 4.44 31.51 -1.61
CA LEU A 308 5.69 32.26 -1.44
C LEU A 308 6.71 31.92 -2.53
N ALA A 309 6.82 30.66 -2.92
CA ALA A 309 7.66 30.22 -4.04
C ALA A 309 7.26 30.88 -5.38
N ARG A 310 5.96 31.05 -5.63
CA ARG A 310 5.47 31.74 -6.85
C ARG A 310 5.67 33.25 -6.81
N GLU A 311 5.68 33.86 -5.62
CA GLU A 311 5.91 35.29 -5.44
C GLU A 311 7.40 35.68 -5.61
N HIS A 312 8.31 34.71 -5.43
CA HIS A 312 9.75 34.89 -5.53
C HIS A 312 10.42 33.90 -6.50
N PRO A 313 10.20 34.02 -7.82
CA PRO A 313 10.66 33.06 -8.83
C PRO A 313 12.17 33.06 -9.13
N ASN A 314 12.98 33.83 -8.39
CA ASN A 314 14.44 33.94 -8.58
C ASN A 314 15.22 33.10 -7.54
N ASP A 315 14.67 31.99 -7.06
CA ASP A 315 15.26 31.03 -6.10
C ASP A 315 15.71 31.59 -4.73
N THR A 316 15.47 32.86 -4.43
CA THR A 316 15.63 33.37 -3.07
C THR A 316 14.33 33.16 -2.29
N LEU A 317 14.35 32.24 -1.32
CA LEU A 317 13.30 32.14 -0.31
C LEU A 317 13.11 33.51 0.37
N PRO A 318 11.90 33.86 0.85
CA PRO A 318 11.72 35.10 1.59
C PRO A 318 12.73 35.22 2.74
N SER A 319 13.29 36.41 2.95
CA SER A 319 14.39 36.63 3.92
C SER A 319 14.16 35.97 5.30
N PRO A 320 12.96 35.97 5.91
CA PRO A 320 12.76 35.28 7.18
C PRO A 320 13.05 33.76 7.14
N ILE A 321 12.84 33.10 6.01
CA ILE A 321 13.11 31.66 5.81
C ILE A 321 14.60 31.45 5.50
N GLU A 322 15.18 32.31 4.66
CA GLU A 322 16.61 32.28 4.32
C GLU A 322 17.50 32.59 5.53
N ASP A 323 17.06 33.50 6.41
CA ASP A 323 17.76 33.90 7.64
C ASP A 323 17.53 32.93 8.82
N ALA A 324 16.67 31.92 8.67
CA ALA A 324 16.37 30.95 9.72
C ALA A 324 17.53 29.96 9.93
N ASP A 325 17.69 29.44 11.15
CA ASP A 325 18.68 28.41 11.43
C ASP A 325 18.47 27.16 10.54
N GLN A 326 19.57 26.49 10.16
CA GLN A 326 19.53 25.31 9.25
C GLN A 326 18.54 24.22 9.71
N GLN A 327 18.38 24.02 11.03
CA GLN A 327 17.44 23.05 11.59
C GLN A 327 15.97 23.45 11.37
N ILE A 328 15.69 24.74 11.32
CA ILE A 328 14.37 25.31 11.02
C ILE A 328 14.11 25.22 9.52
N GLN A 329 15.09 25.54 8.69
CA GLN A 329 15.02 25.38 7.24
C GLN A 329 14.72 23.92 6.85
N ALA A 330 15.37 22.95 7.50
CA ALA A 330 15.09 21.53 7.28
C ALA A 330 13.64 21.13 7.60
N ILE A 331 13.02 21.72 8.63
CA ILE A 331 11.59 21.48 8.93
C ILE A 331 10.70 22.13 7.86
N ILE A 332 11.04 23.35 7.42
CA ILE A 332 10.30 24.07 6.38
C ILE A 332 10.36 23.31 5.05
N GLU A 333 11.51 22.75 4.70
CA GLU A 333 11.67 21.96 3.47
C GLU A 333 10.87 20.66 3.54
N ARG A 334 10.85 19.97 4.69
CA ARG A 334 9.98 18.80 4.86
C ARG A 334 8.49 19.15 4.79
N PHE A 335 8.07 20.34 5.24
CA PHE A 335 6.71 20.82 5.00
C PHE A 335 6.43 21.03 3.50
N HIS A 336 7.40 21.57 2.77
CA HIS A 336 7.29 21.78 1.32
C HIS A 336 7.14 20.45 0.58
N GLN A 337 7.90 19.43 0.99
CA GLN A 337 7.88 18.09 0.40
C GLN A 337 6.72 17.20 0.89
N GLY A 338 5.90 17.68 1.83
CA GLY A 338 4.81 16.90 2.43
C GLY A 338 5.28 15.72 3.29
N LEU A 339 6.54 15.74 3.74
CA LEU A 339 7.21 14.66 4.49
C LEU A 339 7.09 14.82 6.02
N GLU A 340 6.50 15.90 6.52
CA GLU A 340 6.36 16.18 7.95
C GLU A 340 4.94 15.87 8.47
N PRO A 341 4.72 14.74 9.19
CA PRO A 341 3.47 14.49 9.89
C PRO A 341 3.38 15.15 11.28
N ASN A 342 4.28 16.07 11.66
CA ASN A 342 4.40 16.53 13.05
C ASN A 342 3.66 17.83 13.40
N THR A 343 2.83 18.44 12.53
CA THR A 343 2.05 19.62 12.97
C THR A 343 1.03 19.30 14.07
N CYS A 344 0.86 18.03 14.43
CA CYS A 344 0.03 17.61 15.55
C CYS A 344 0.38 18.32 16.88
N GLN A 345 1.66 18.62 17.14
CA GLN A 345 2.05 19.32 18.37
C GLN A 345 1.58 20.77 18.32
N LEU A 346 1.74 21.40 17.15
CA LEU A 346 1.25 22.75 16.86
C LEU A 346 -0.28 22.79 16.98
N VAL A 347 -0.97 21.80 16.43
CA VAL A 347 -2.43 21.64 16.50
C VAL A 347 -2.91 21.36 17.91
N GLY A 348 -2.19 20.55 18.67
CA GLY A 348 -2.42 20.28 20.09
C GLY A 348 -2.39 21.57 20.91
N GLU A 349 -1.35 22.37 20.69
CA GLU A 349 -1.18 23.68 21.33
C GLU A 349 -2.28 24.66 20.90
N CYS A 350 -2.58 24.73 19.60
CA CYS A 350 -3.61 25.62 19.07
C CYS A 350 -5.04 25.25 19.52
N SER A 351 -5.31 23.97 19.74
CA SER A 351 -6.65 23.46 20.08
C SER A 351 -6.89 23.32 21.58
N GLY A 352 -5.85 23.50 22.41
CA GLY A 352 -5.90 23.23 23.85
C GLY A 352 -6.13 21.76 24.18
N LEU A 353 -5.83 20.85 23.25
CA LEU A 353 -6.00 19.41 23.42
C LEU A 353 -4.77 18.85 24.14
N LYS A 354 -5.00 18.16 25.27
CA LYS A 354 -3.92 17.63 26.12
C LYS A 354 -3.27 16.40 25.48
N LEU A 355 -2.21 16.62 24.69
CA LEU A 355 -1.46 15.52 24.06
C LEU A 355 -0.28 14.99 24.92
N SER A 356 0.04 15.56 26.09
CA SER A 356 0.98 14.93 27.04
C SER A 356 0.81 15.40 28.50
N GLN A 357 1.28 14.56 29.45
CA GLN A 357 1.19 14.78 30.91
C GLN A 357 2.27 15.72 31.50
N LYS A 358 3.17 16.32 30.69
CA LYS A 358 4.14 17.29 31.22
C LYS A 358 3.50 18.68 31.34
N LYS A 359 3.58 19.25 32.55
CA LYS A 359 3.16 20.62 32.88
C LYS A 359 3.94 21.61 31.98
N ARG A 360 3.29 22.18 30.96
CA ARG A 360 3.92 23.11 30.00
C ARG A 360 3.98 24.54 30.55
N ALA A 361 4.99 25.28 30.10
CA ALA A 361 5.14 26.72 30.27
C ALA A 361 4.04 27.49 29.50
N THR A 362 3.80 28.74 29.86
CA THR A 362 2.83 29.64 29.20
C THR A 362 3.13 29.78 27.71
N THR A 363 2.13 29.49 26.86
CA THR A 363 2.19 29.64 25.40
C THR A 363 2.62 31.06 25.01
N PRO A 364 3.67 31.24 24.19
CA PRO A 364 4.07 32.55 23.69
C PRO A 364 2.93 33.22 22.90
N GLU A 365 2.76 34.54 23.05
CA GLU A 365 1.70 35.31 22.38
C GLU A 365 1.74 35.19 20.84
N ALA A 366 2.95 34.95 20.31
CA ALA A 366 3.21 34.73 18.89
C ALA A 366 2.51 33.46 18.35
N ILE A 367 2.63 32.32 19.05
CA ILE A 367 1.97 31.06 18.69
C ILE A 367 0.44 31.20 18.73
N SER A 368 -0.11 31.97 19.67
CA SER A 368 -1.56 32.23 19.71
C SER A 368 -2.07 32.97 18.46
N LYS A 369 -1.26 33.86 17.86
CA LYS A 369 -1.59 34.55 16.61
C LYS A 369 -1.51 33.59 15.42
N LEU A 370 -0.47 32.75 15.36
CA LEU A 370 -0.32 31.69 14.36
C LEU A 370 -1.52 30.72 14.41
N CYS A 371 -1.89 30.24 15.59
CA CYS A 371 -3.05 29.37 15.79
C CYS A 371 -4.36 30.00 15.29
N LYS A 372 -4.53 31.32 15.47
CA LYS A 372 -5.71 32.02 14.91
C LYS A 372 -5.68 32.10 13.38
N LYS A 373 -4.52 32.03 12.73
CA LYS A 373 -4.42 32.00 11.26
C LYS A 373 -4.67 30.58 10.73
N ILE A 374 -4.06 29.57 11.37
CA ILE A 374 -4.25 28.15 11.04
C ILE A 374 -5.71 27.72 11.27
N GLN A 375 -6.31 28.12 12.39
CA GLN A 375 -7.66 27.70 12.80
C GLN A 375 -8.78 28.69 12.45
N LYS A 376 -8.52 29.79 11.74
CA LYS A 376 -9.58 30.77 11.42
C LYS A 376 -10.58 30.10 10.49
N PRO A 377 -11.79 29.74 10.96
CA PRO A 377 -12.76 29.12 10.09
C PRO A 377 -13.26 30.20 9.14
N LYS A 378 -13.39 29.89 7.85
CA LYS A 378 -14.48 30.49 7.09
C LYS A 378 -15.73 30.34 7.95
N LYS A 379 -16.41 31.44 8.30
CA LYS A 379 -17.80 31.39 8.78
C LYS A 379 -18.69 30.89 7.64
N SER A 380 -18.48 29.65 7.23
CA SER A 380 -19.53 28.80 6.69
C SER A 380 -20.51 28.61 7.83
N LYS A 381 -21.80 28.80 7.56
CA LYS A 381 -22.87 28.55 8.53
C LYS A 381 -22.95 27.08 8.97
N ASN A 382 -22.10 26.19 8.45
CA ASN A 382 -21.95 24.81 8.89
C ASN A 382 -20.76 24.68 9.86
N ARG A 383 -20.97 25.02 11.13
CA ARG A 383 -20.22 24.34 12.20
C ARG A 383 -20.66 22.88 12.20
N LEU A 384 -19.72 21.93 12.07
CA LEU A 384 -19.99 20.57 12.54
C LEU A 384 -20.20 20.63 14.05
N ASN A 385 -21.46 20.42 14.45
CA ASN A 385 -21.92 20.37 15.82
C ASN A 385 -21.41 19.03 16.43
N PRO A 386 -21.00 18.92 17.69
CA PRO A 386 -20.71 17.61 18.32
C PRO A 386 -21.83 16.56 18.16
N ALA A 387 -23.06 17.00 17.81
CA ALA A 387 -24.14 16.13 17.35
C ALA A 387 -23.85 15.34 16.05
N THR A 388 -22.94 15.76 15.16
CA THR A 388 -22.59 15.02 13.92
C THR A 388 -21.84 13.71 14.16
N GLN A 389 -21.29 13.48 15.36
CA GLN A 389 -20.75 12.17 15.73
C GLN A 389 -21.86 11.15 16.07
N ASN A 390 -23.11 11.62 16.30
CA ASN A 390 -24.25 10.78 16.68
C ASN A 390 -25.49 10.90 15.76
N SER A 391 -25.51 11.82 14.80
CA SER A 391 -26.70 12.14 13.99
C SER A 391 -26.65 11.62 12.56
N GLU A 392 -27.81 11.54 11.92
CA GLU A 392 -28.16 11.23 10.51
C GLU A 392 -27.28 11.88 9.42
N LYS A 393 -26.32 12.73 9.80
CA LYS A 393 -25.37 13.45 8.94
C LYS A 393 -23.98 12.81 8.93
N CYS A 394 -23.93 11.49 8.95
CA CYS A 394 -22.66 10.78 8.83
C CYS A 394 -22.11 10.93 7.41
N VAL A 395 -20.84 11.33 7.33
CA VAL A 395 -20.07 11.30 6.08
C VAL A 395 -19.65 9.86 5.85
N LEU A 396 -20.02 9.34 4.69
CA LEU A 396 -19.73 7.99 4.28
C LEU A 396 -18.25 7.88 3.87
N ARG A 397 -17.63 6.78 4.30
CA ARG A 397 -16.30 6.35 3.89
C ARG A 397 -16.41 5.54 2.60
N SER A 398 -15.45 5.74 1.71
CA SER A 398 -15.28 4.91 0.51
C SER A 398 -14.65 3.54 0.87
N PRO A 399 -14.99 2.45 0.16
CA PRO A 399 -16.01 2.36 -0.89
C PRO A 399 -17.43 2.18 -0.35
N LEU A 400 -18.41 2.59 -1.15
CA LEU A 400 -19.82 2.24 -0.98
C LEU A 400 -20.08 0.87 -1.59
N LYS A 401 -20.51 -0.10 -0.78
CA LYS A 401 -20.72 -1.48 -1.23
C LYS A 401 -22.11 -1.65 -1.83
N ILE A 402 -22.18 -2.23 -3.02
CA ILE A 402 -23.41 -2.47 -3.76
C ILE A 402 -23.57 -3.96 -3.98
N LYS A 403 -24.76 -4.49 -3.68
CA LYS A 403 -25.19 -5.83 -4.04
C LYS A 403 -26.41 -5.75 -4.93
N VAL A 404 -26.38 -6.38 -6.09
CA VAL A 404 -27.52 -6.49 -7.02
C VAL A 404 -27.87 -7.96 -7.18
N GLN A 405 -29.13 -8.30 -7.02
CA GLN A 405 -29.64 -9.65 -7.21
C GLN A 405 -30.73 -9.63 -8.27
N LEU A 406 -30.58 -10.47 -9.30
CA LEU A 406 -31.63 -10.72 -10.29
C LEU A 406 -32.61 -11.79 -9.81
N SER A 407 -33.83 -11.75 -10.34
CA SER A 407 -34.86 -12.75 -10.11
C SER A 407 -34.39 -14.12 -10.58
N ASP A 408 -34.83 -15.19 -9.91
CA ASP A 408 -34.62 -16.58 -10.32
C ASP A 408 -35.64 -17.04 -11.37
N ASP A 409 -36.56 -16.17 -11.77
CA ASP A 409 -37.52 -16.44 -12.82
C ASP A 409 -36.86 -16.74 -14.17
N THR A 410 -37.54 -17.57 -14.97
CA THR A 410 -37.02 -18.00 -16.26
C THR A 410 -36.84 -16.79 -17.18
N SER A 411 -35.62 -16.61 -17.69
CA SER A 411 -35.21 -15.50 -18.56
C SER A 411 -34.92 -14.16 -17.85
N ALA A 412 -34.83 -14.11 -16.52
CA ALA A 412 -34.51 -12.87 -15.79
C ALA A 412 -33.08 -12.32 -16.03
N GLY A 413 -32.26 -13.03 -16.81
CA GLY A 413 -30.93 -12.60 -17.24
C GLY A 413 -30.93 -11.90 -18.60
N SER A 414 -29.75 -11.49 -19.07
CA SER A 414 -29.53 -10.82 -20.34
C SER A 414 -28.21 -11.23 -20.97
N TRP A 415 -28.11 -11.11 -22.30
CA TRP A 415 -26.84 -11.23 -23.02
C TRP A 415 -26.05 -9.92 -23.02
N ASP A 416 -26.72 -8.81 -22.70
CA ASP A 416 -26.14 -7.48 -22.66
C ASP A 416 -25.26 -7.29 -21.42
N ARG A 417 -24.51 -6.20 -21.37
CA ARG A 417 -23.70 -5.82 -20.22
C ARG A 417 -24.55 -5.00 -19.25
N LEU A 418 -24.55 -5.35 -17.97
CA LEU A 418 -25.29 -4.63 -16.94
C LEU A 418 -24.38 -3.64 -16.21
N PHE A 419 -24.80 -2.39 -16.12
CA PHE A 419 -24.07 -1.33 -15.43
C PHE A 419 -24.88 -0.73 -14.28
N LEU A 420 -24.19 -0.33 -13.22
CA LEU A 420 -24.70 0.54 -12.18
C LEU A 420 -24.35 1.99 -12.52
N GLU A 421 -25.34 2.88 -12.51
CA GLU A 421 -25.10 4.32 -12.63
C GLU A 421 -25.51 5.06 -11.34
N MET A 422 -24.60 5.86 -10.80
CA MET A 422 -24.88 6.68 -9.63
C MET A 422 -23.96 7.90 -9.54
N GLY A 423 -24.42 8.92 -8.82
CA GLY A 423 -23.69 10.17 -8.63
C GLY A 423 -23.71 11.11 -9.82
N LYS A 424 -22.82 12.10 -9.79
CA LYS A 424 -22.64 13.07 -10.88
C LYS A 424 -21.18 13.48 -10.96
N ASN A 425 -20.52 13.09 -12.03
CA ASN A 425 -19.12 13.42 -12.29
C ASN A 425 -18.95 13.85 -13.75
N GLU A 426 -18.49 15.09 -13.95
CA GLU A 426 -18.35 15.75 -15.26
C GLU A 426 -17.33 15.07 -16.18
N ARG A 427 -16.48 14.19 -15.65
CA ARG A 427 -15.53 13.42 -16.47
C ARG A 427 -16.20 12.37 -17.37
N TYR A 428 -17.46 12.03 -17.09
CA TYR A 428 -18.23 11.07 -17.88
C TYR A 428 -19.07 11.80 -18.94
N GLN A 429 -19.26 11.17 -20.10
CA GLN A 429 -19.85 11.79 -21.29
C GLN A 429 -21.27 12.35 -21.07
N ASP A 430 -22.05 11.76 -20.15
CA ASP A 430 -23.37 12.24 -19.73
C ASP A 430 -23.40 12.78 -18.29
N GLY A 431 -22.21 13.03 -17.72
CA GLY A 431 -22.05 13.54 -16.36
C GLY A 431 -22.39 12.54 -15.26
N GLN A 432 -22.64 11.27 -15.59
CA GLN A 432 -22.93 10.21 -14.64
C GLN A 432 -21.98 9.02 -14.85
N PRO A 433 -21.24 8.59 -13.81
CA PRO A 433 -20.45 7.36 -13.84
C PRO A 433 -21.30 6.12 -14.13
N SER A 434 -20.78 5.22 -14.96
CA SER A 434 -21.36 3.90 -15.24
C SER A 434 -20.34 2.82 -14.89
N TYR A 435 -20.66 2.00 -13.89
CA TYR A 435 -19.81 0.93 -13.36
C TYR A 435 -20.31 -0.43 -13.87
N LEU A 436 -19.46 -1.21 -14.54
CA LEU A 436 -19.84 -2.53 -15.03
C LEU A 436 -20.07 -3.49 -13.85
N LEU A 437 -21.26 -4.09 -13.76
CA LEU A 437 -21.58 -5.12 -12.78
C LEU A 437 -21.24 -6.52 -13.31
N LYS A 438 -21.70 -6.84 -14.52
CA LYS A 438 -21.48 -8.16 -15.13
C LYS A 438 -21.67 -8.11 -16.65
N GLN A 439 -20.87 -8.90 -17.37
CA GLN A 439 -21.10 -9.21 -18.78
C GLN A 439 -22.09 -10.37 -18.84
N SER A 440 -23.23 -10.17 -19.50
CA SER A 440 -24.26 -11.20 -19.74
C SER A 440 -24.77 -11.89 -18.44
N PRO A 441 -25.43 -11.14 -17.53
CA PRO A 441 -25.91 -11.71 -16.28
C PRO A 441 -27.02 -12.76 -16.51
N SER A 442 -27.01 -13.82 -15.71
CA SER A 442 -27.98 -14.91 -15.72
C SER A 442 -29.08 -14.71 -14.67
N ALA A 443 -30.21 -15.40 -14.84
CA ALA A 443 -31.25 -15.47 -13.81
C ALA A 443 -30.68 -15.97 -12.47
N GLY A 444 -31.08 -15.35 -11.37
CA GLY A 444 -30.62 -15.65 -10.01
C GLY A 444 -29.23 -15.14 -9.66
N ASP A 445 -28.55 -14.44 -10.58
CA ASP A 445 -27.22 -13.90 -10.31
C ASP A 445 -27.23 -12.92 -9.13
N VAL A 446 -26.19 -13.03 -8.30
CA VAL A 446 -25.86 -12.07 -7.25
C VAL A 446 -24.53 -11.41 -7.59
N MET A 447 -24.56 -10.11 -7.80
CA MET A 447 -23.42 -9.29 -8.21
C MET A 447 -23.04 -8.34 -7.09
N TYR A 448 -21.74 -8.11 -6.92
CA TYR A 448 -21.18 -7.19 -5.93
C TYR A 448 -20.29 -6.17 -6.63
N LEU A 449 -20.34 -4.93 -6.16
CA LEU A 449 -19.53 -3.84 -6.68
C LEU A 449 -19.19 -2.86 -5.55
N ASP A 450 -17.93 -2.51 -5.45
CA ASP A 450 -17.46 -1.44 -4.56
C ASP A 450 -17.33 -0.16 -5.37
N VAL A 451 -18.12 0.86 -5.02
CA VAL A 451 -18.14 2.17 -5.71
C VAL A 451 -17.32 3.17 -4.92
N ASP A 452 -16.31 3.76 -5.56
CA ASP A 452 -15.59 4.87 -4.95
C ASP A 452 -16.48 6.13 -4.90
N LEU A 453 -16.68 6.65 -3.70
CA LEU A 453 -17.50 7.85 -3.50
C LEU A 453 -16.83 9.11 -4.05
N ALA A 454 -15.50 9.20 -4.08
CA ALA A 454 -14.80 10.33 -4.69
C ALA A 454 -14.98 10.33 -6.22
N ASP A 455 -15.04 9.13 -6.79
CA ASP A 455 -15.35 8.88 -8.19
C ASP A 455 -16.78 9.29 -8.56
N ALA A 456 -17.76 8.83 -7.78
CA ALA A 456 -19.16 9.09 -8.06
C ALA A 456 -19.58 10.54 -7.75
N TYR A 457 -18.90 11.17 -6.79
CA TYR A 457 -19.23 12.50 -6.26
C TYR A 457 -17.96 13.36 -6.05
N PRO A 458 -17.30 13.81 -7.13
CA PRO A 458 -16.04 14.55 -7.04
C PRO A 458 -16.18 15.82 -6.20
N ASN A 459 -15.15 16.12 -5.41
CA ASN A 459 -15.02 17.32 -4.57
C ASN A 459 -16.08 17.48 -3.48
N LYS A 460 -16.72 16.39 -3.05
CA LYS A 460 -17.77 16.43 -2.03
C LYS A 460 -17.62 15.32 -1.00
N ALA A 461 -17.66 15.70 0.27
CA ALA A 461 -17.91 14.75 1.35
C ALA A 461 -19.34 14.19 1.21
N VAL A 462 -19.46 12.89 0.95
CA VAL A 462 -20.73 12.25 0.62
C VAL A 462 -21.43 11.79 1.90
N THR A 463 -22.70 12.13 2.04
CA THR A 463 -23.61 11.60 3.06
C THR A 463 -24.71 10.76 2.39
N ILE A 464 -25.51 10.05 3.17
CA ILE A 464 -26.68 9.32 2.62
C ILE A 464 -27.68 10.23 1.91
N GLU A 465 -27.74 11.52 2.26
CA GLU A 465 -28.62 12.52 1.63
C GLU A 465 -28.14 12.93 0.23
N ASP A 466 -26.87 12.67 -0.07
CA ASP A 466 -26.25 12.98 -1.35
C ASP A 466 -26.43 11.87 -2.37
N ILE A 467 -26.63 10.63 -1.90
CA ILE A 467 -26.96 9.47 -2.73
C ILE A 467 -28.46 9.46 -3.00
N LYS A 468 -28.87 10.22 -4.02
CA LYS A 468 -30.29 10.48 -4.33
C LYS A 468 -30.90 9.54 -5.35
N LYS A 469 -30.08 8.94 -6.21
CA LYS A 469 -30.55 8.13 -7.32
C LYS A 469 -29.56 7.02 -7.63
N VAL A 470 -30.10 5.84 -7.88
CA VAL A 470 -29.35 4.69 -8.38
C VAL A 470 -30.09 4.15 -9.60
N ARG A 471 -29.33 3.73 -10.61
CA ARG A 471 -29.87 3.14 -11.84
C ARG A 471 -29.11 1.89 -12.22
N LEU A 472 -29.83 0.96 -12.86
CA LEU A 472 -29.27 -0.20 -13.53
C LEU A 472 -29.60 -0.08 -15.00
N VAL A 473 -28.58 -0.09 -15.86
CA VAL A 473 -28.75 0.09 -17.30
C VAL A 473 -28.07 -1.05 -18.03
N SER A 474 -28.82 -1.66 -18.94
CA SER A 474 -28.31 -2.65 -19.87
C SER A 474 -27.72 -1.93 -21.09
N TYR A 475 -26.48 -2.26 -21.48
CA TYR A 475 -25.84 -1.73 -22.70
C TYR A 475 -25.31 -2.86 -23.58
N LEU A 476 -25.48 -2.70 -24.89
CA LEU A 476 -24.82 -3.48 -25.94
C LEU A 476 -23.31 -3.17 -26.00
N ASP A 477 -22.54 -4.00 -26.69
CA ASP A 477 -21.10 -3.77 -26.91
C ASP A 477 -20.81 -2.47 -27.65
N ASN A 478 -21.74 -2.03 -28.50
CA ASN A 478 -21.66 -0.76 -29.23
C ASN A 478 -22.09 0.47 -28.42
N GLY A 479 -22.35 0.31 -27.12
CA GLY A 479 -22.74 1.38 -26.20
C GLY A 479 -24.20 1.85 -26.29
N LYS A 480 -25.02 1.24 -27.17
CA LYS A 480 -26.47 1.50 -27.20
C LYS A 480 -27.17 0.76 -26.08
N GLU A 481 -28.33 1.27 -25.66
CA GLU A 481 -29.19 0.61 -24.69
C GLU A 481 -29.53 -0.81 -25.13
N GLY A 482 -29.43 -1.74 -24.18
CA GLY A 482 -29.69 -3.15 -24.36
C GLY A 482 -31.13 -3.41 -24.80
N SER A 483 -31.32 -4.56 -25.45
CA SER A 483 -32.64 -4.96 -25.96
C SER A 483 -33.27 -6.06 -25.12
N ASN A 484 -32.50 -6.72 -24.25
CA ASN A 484 -32.99 -7.76 -23.37
C ASN A 484 -33.39 -7.16 -22.02
N GLU A 485 -34.64 -7.41 -21.62
CA GLU A 485 -35.14 -7.08 -20.29
C GLU A 485 -34.55 -8.04 -19.26
N LEU A 486 -34.13 -7.50 -18.12
CA LEU A 486 -33.72 -8.23 -16.92
C LEU A 486 -34.79 -8.05 -15.86
N GLU A 487 -34.93 -9.00 -14.93
CA GLU A 487 -35.81 -8.80 -13.78
C GLU A 487 -34.98 -8.61 -12.51
N LEU A 488 -35.10 -7.44 -11.89
CA LEU A 488 -34.48 -7.18 -10.59
C LEU A 488 -35.22 -7.99 -9.52
N GLN A 489 -34.51 -8.43 -8.49
CA GLN A 489 -35.09 -8.96 -7.26
C GLN A 489 -34.81 -8.01 -6.09
N GLU A 490 -33.56 -7.55 -5.97
CA GLU A 490 -33.13 -6.63 -4.91
C GLU A 490 -31.86 -5.89 -5.31
N ILE A 491 -31.76 -4.61 -4.91
CA ILE A 491 -30.48 -3.90 -4.80
C ILE A 491 -30.26 -3.45 -3.35
N THR A 492 -29.06 -3.67 -2.83
CA THR A 492 -28.63 -3.22 -1.49
C THR A 492 -27.42 -2.32 -1.60
N LEU A 493 -27.47 -1.15 -0.97
CA LEU A 493 -26.37 -0.20 -0.85
C LEU A 493 -25.94 -0.14 0.61
N THR A 494 -24.64 -0.30 0.89
CA THR A 494 -24.08 -0.26 2.25
C THR A 494 -22.93 0.74 2.31
N GLY A 495 -23.10 1.80 3.09
CA GLY A 495 -22.07 2.82 3.33
C GLY A 495 -21.64 2.86 4.79
N LYS A 496 -20.34 2.79 5.06
CA LYS A 496 -19.81 2.95 6.42
C LYS A 496 -19.54 4.41 6.73
N CYS A 497 -19.64 4.82 7.99
CA CYS A 497 -19.27 6.17 8.40
C CYS A 497 -17.76 6.34 8.49
N ALA A 498 -17.23 7.45 8.02
CA ALA A 498 -15.80 7.76 8.14
C ALA A 498 -15.35 7.99 9.58
N ALA A 499 -16.24 8.51 10.44
CA ALA A 499 -15.92 8.89 11.82
C ALA A 499 -16.57 8.01 12.90
N SER A 500 -17.19 6.87 12.53
CA SER A 500 -17.83 5.97 13.51
C SER A 500 -17.97 4.56 12.93
N PRO A 501 -18.13 3.52 13.76
CA PRO A 501 -18.43 2.16 13.30
C PRO A 501 -19.86 2.01 12.78
N ARG A 502 -20.64 3.08 12.57
CA ARG A 502 -21.99 2.95 12.02
C ARG A 502 -21.93 2.68 10.52
N ALA A 503 -22.84 1.85 10.04
CA ALA A 503 -23.12 1.64 8.63
C ALA A 503 -24.56 2.04 8.32
N ALA A 504 -24.80 2.66 7.19
CA ALA A 504 -26.13 2.85 6.64
C ALA A 504 -26.35 1.80 5.55
N GLU A 505 -27.50 1.14 5.58
CA GLU A 505 -27.90 0.19 4.54
C GLU A 505 -29.24 0.59 3.95
N ALA A 506 -29.32 0.72 2.63
CA ALA A 506 -30.58 0.87 1.90
C ALA A 506 -30.86 -0.40 1.10
N ARG A 507 -31.99 -1.06 1.38
CA ARG A 507 -32.46 -2.23 0.63
C ARG A 507 -33.68 -1.87 -0.18
N ILE A 508 -33.60 -2.11 -1.48
CA ILE A 508 -34.65 -1.79 -2.44
C ILE A 508 -35.04 -3.09 -3.13
N PRO A 509 -36.07 -3.80 -2.62
CA PRO A 509 -36.68 -4.89 -3.36
C PRO A 509 -37.49 -4.30 -4.51
N ASP A 510 -37.32 -4.85 -5.70
CA ASP A 510 -38.16 -4.57 -6.85
C ASP A 510 -38.25 -5.85 -7.67
N LYS A 511 -39.40 -6.09 -8.31
CA LYS A 511 -39.68 -7.27 -9.14
C LYS A 511 -40.25 -6.81 -10.47
N GLN A 512 -39.46 -6.01 -11.17
CA GLN A 512 -39.84 -5.42 -12.44
C GLN A 512 -38.82 -5.80 -13.51
N TRP A 513 -39.34 -6.14 -14.68
CA TRP A 513 -38.57 -6.32 -15.90
C TRP A 513 -38.09 -4.96 -16.41
N PHE A 514 -36.81 -4.85 -16.77
CA PHE A 514 -36.18 -3.60 -17.17
C PHE A 514 -35.07 -3.79 -18.19
N THR A 515 -34.95 -2.87 -19.14
CA THR A 515 -33.68 -2.58 -19.83
C THR A 515 -32.93 -1.45 -19.14
N ASN A 516 -33.68 -0.58 -18.44
CA ASN A 516 -33.21 0.58 -17.72
C ASN A 516 -34.11 0.83 -16.52
N TRP A 517 -33.55 0.52 -15.35
CA TRP A 517 -34.21 0.66 -14.07
C TRP A 517 -33.59 1.80 -13.29
N GLY A 518 -34.39 2.47 -12.47
CA GLY A 518 -33.86 3.48 -11.56
C GLY A 518 -34.87 3.85 -10.50
N THR A 519 -34.35 4.22 -9.34
CA THR A 519 -35.16 4.67 -8.22
C THR A 519 -34.50 5.86 -7.52
N ASP A 520 -35.35 6.70 -6.93
CA ASP A 520 -34.90 7.79 -6.07
C ASP A 520 -34.76 7.27 -4.63
N LEU A 521 -33.60 7.51 -4.03
CA LEU A 521 -33.30 7.18 -2.64
C LEU A 521 -33.60 8.38 -1.74
N LYS A 522 -34.35 8.12 -0.67
CA LYS A 522 -34.67 9.10 0.39
C LYS A 522 -33.95 8.69 1.66
N SER A 523 -33.67 9.65 2.55
CA SER A 523 -32.99 9.37 3.83
C SER A 523 -33.68 8.29 4.67
N LYS A 524 -35.01 8.15 4.56
CA LYS A 524 -35.80 7.13 5.26
C LYS A 524 -35.64 5.71 4.71
N ASP A 525 -35.10 5.56 3.51
CA ASP A 525 -34.86 4.26 2.87
C ASP A 525 -33.56 3.63 3.40
N TRP A 526 -32.74 4.43 4.10
CA TRP A 526 -31.54 4.00 4.80
C TRP A 526 -31.86 3.59 6.24
N VAL A 527 -31.43 2.39 6.60
CA VAL A 527 -31.43 1.88 7.96
C VAL A 527 -30.01 1.98 8.51
N TRP A 528 -29.85 2.76 9.58
CA TRP A 528 -28.59 2.80 10.31
C TRP A 528 -28.43 1.51 11.13
N LYS A 529 -27.38 0.78 10.83
CA LYS A 529 -26.87 -0.32 11.63
C LYS A 529 -25.63 0.16 12.38
N THR A 530 -25.49 -0.19 13.63
CA THR A 530 -24.18 -0.18 14.30
C THR A 530 -23.42 -1.39 13.76
N ASP A 531 -22.19 -1.23 13.26
CA ASP A 531 -21.32 -2.39 12.99
C ASP A 531 -21.00 -3.07 14.33
N CYS A 532 -20.29 -4.19 14.33
CA CYS A 532 -20.01 -4.94 15.55
C CYS A 532 -19.20 -4.12 16.58
N GLU A 533 -19.86 -3.54 17.59
CA GLU A 533 -19.19 -2.74 18.62
C GLU A 533 -18.57 -3.61 19.71
N LYS A 534 -19.23 -4.73 20.05
CA LYS A 534 -18.81 -5.62 21.13
C LYS A 534 -18.95 -7.08 20.75
N PHE A 535 -18.00 -7.88 21.22
CA PHE A 535 -18.06 -9.33 21.16
C PHE A 535 -18.65 -9.89 22.45
N THR A 536 -19.58 -10.83 22.30
CA THR A 536 -20.14 -11.63 23.40
C THR A 536 -19.49 -13.02 23.49
N SER A 537 -18.87 -13.48 22.42
CA SER A 537 -17.98 -14.65 22.41
C SER A 537 -16.85 -14.43 21.41
N LEU A 538 -15.72 -15.09 21.66
CA LEU A 538 -14.55 -15.07 20.80
C LEU A 538 -13.87 -16.44 20.85
N LYS A 539 -13.66 -17.04 19.70
CA LYS A 539 -12.98 -18.34 19.55
C LYS A 539 -11.93 -18.25 18.46
N PHE A 540 -10.97 -19.16 18.48
CA PHE A 540 -9.98 -19.27 17.42
C PHE A 540 -9.74 -20.72 17.02
N GLU A 541 -9.47 -20.91 15.75
CA GLU A 541 -9.04 -22.14 15.10
C GLU A 541 -7.56 -21.98 14.76
N TRP A 542 -6.75 -23.00 14.98
CA TRP A 542 -5.31 -22.97 14.72
C TRP A 542 -4.86 -24.25 14.03
N SER A 543 -3.73 -24.18 13.32
CA SER A 543 -3.08 -25.34 12.71
C SER A 543 -1.55 -25.21 12.75
N LEU A 544 -0.85 -26.34 12.75
CA LEU A 544 0.58 -26.44 12.50
C LEU A 544 0.83 -26.94 11.08
N GLY A 545 2.01 -26.61 10.55
CA GLY A 545 2.51 -27.16 9.30
C GLY A 545 2.58 -28.68 9.35
N ASN A 546 2.44 -29.34 8.19
CA ASN A 546 2.46 -30.80 8.09
C ASN A 546 3.86 -31.36 7.74
N LYS A 547 4.90 -30.51 7.78
CA LYS A 547 6.27 -30.95 7.49
C LYS A 547 6.80 -31.84 8.61
N VAL A 548 7.76 -32.69 8.25
CA VAL A 548 8.50 -33.48 9.24
C VAL A 548 9.14 -32.53 10.26
N ARG A 549 8.84 -32.74 11.55
CA ARG A 549 9.23 -31.89 12.70
C ARG A 549 8.50 -30.56 12.84
N ALA A 550 7.41 -30.31 12.12
CA ALA A 550 6.63 -29.08 12.29
C ALA A 550 5.91 -28.95 13.66
N GLY A 551 5.86 -30.03 14.46
CA GLY A 551 5.39 -30.00 15.84
C GLY A 551 6.49 -29.63 16.85
N THR A 552 6.12 -29.45 18.12
CA THR A 552 7.07 -29.09 19.20
C THR A 552 6.84 -29.93 20.46
N TRP A 553 7.90 -30.11 21.25
CA TRP A 553 7.89 -30.68 22.62
C TRP A 553 7.36 -29.72 23.69
N ASP A 554 7.14 -28.46 23.33
CA ASP A 554 6.65 -27.42 24.21
C ASP A 554 5.11 -27.32 24.17
N ASP A 555 4.55 -26.62 25.16
CA ASP A 555 3.13 -26.27 25.22
C ASP A 555 2.91 -24.95 24.46
N LEU A 556 1.86 -24.85 23.64
CA LEU A 556 1.55 -23.64 22.87
C LEU A 556 0.50 -22.79 23.58
N ASN A 557 0.75 -21.49 23.65
CA ASN A 557 -0.04 -20.51 24.39
C ASN A 557 -0.40 -19.31 23.51
N LEU A 558 -1.57 -18.74 23.79
CA LEU A 558 -2.05 -17.49 23.19
C LEU A 558 -2.16 -16.42 24.29
N GLY A 559 -1.35 -15.38 24.19
CA GLY A 559 -1.44 -14.18 25.02
C GLY A 559 -2.22 -13.07 24.35
N SER A 560 -2.84 -12.18 25.13
CA SER A 560 -3.63 -11.03 24.64
C SER A 560 -3.00 -9.67 24.96
N HIS A 561 -1.83 -9.65 25.60
CA HIS A 561 -1.13 -8.44 26.03
C HIS A 561 0.16 -8.22 25.24
N ARG A 562 0.44 -6.96 24.89
CA ARG A 562 1.70 -6.56 24.25
C ARG A 562 2.92 -6.68 25.18
N ASP A 563 2.71 -6.51 26.48
CA ASP A 563 3.76 -6.75 27.46
C ASP A 563 3.87 -8.26 27.70
N ARG A 564 4.88 -8.88 27.08
CA ARG A 564 5.18 -10.32 27.18
C ARG A 564 5.49 -10.78 28.62
N LYS A 565 5.66 -9.87 29.58
CA LYS A 565 5.82 -10.20 31.00
C LYS A 565 4.48 -10.45 31.70
N VAL A 566 3.36 -10.02 31.11
CA VAL A 566 2.02 -10.24 31.64
C VAL A 566 1.53 -11.59 31.13
N LEU A 567 1.82 -12.64 31.90
CA LEU A 567 1.34 -14.00 31.60
C LEU A 567 -0.04 -14.31 32.18
N ALA A 568 -0.68 -13.30 32.79
CA ALA A 568 -1.98 -13.47 33.41
C ALA A 568 -3.05 -13.66 32.32
N HIS A 569 -3.81 -14.75 32.41
CA HIS A 569 -4.90 -15.10 31.48
C HIS A 569 -4.45 -15.56 30.09
N ASP A 570 -3.19 -15.97 29.95
CA ASP A 570 -2.72 -16.67 28.74
C ASP A 570 -3.43 -18.02 28.59
N ILE A 571 -3.73 -18.36 27.34
CA ILE A 571 -4.53 -19.53 26.99
C ILE A 571 -3.61 -20.59 26.41
N GLN A 572 -3.29 -21.61 27.20
CA GLN A 572 -2.67 -22.83 26.68
C GLN A 572 -3.68 -23.54 25.77
N PHE A 573 -3.39 -23.57 24.47
CA PHE A 573 -4.30 -24.13 23.47
C PHE A 573 -3.81 -25.46 22.90
N SER A 574 -2.55 -25.81 23.09
CA SER A 574 -2.02 -27.13 22.75
C SER A 574 -0.93 -27.61 23.72
N THR A 575 -0.77 -28.93 23.81
CA THR A 575 0.22 -29.60 24.65
C THR A 575 1.08 -30.50 23.78
N ASN A 576 2.38 -30.21 23.63
CA ASN A 576 3.30 -30.98 22.80
C ASN A 576 2.68 -31.40 21.44
N PRO A 577 2.21 -30.44 20.62
CA PRO A 577 1.55 -30.79 19.38
C PRO A 577 2.51 -31.45 18.38
N SER A 578 1.97 -32.41 17.63
CA SER A 578 2.63 -33.03 16.50
C SER A 578 2.51 -32.19 15.23
N ALA A 579 3.33 -32.50 14.22
CA ALA A 579 3.18 -31.92 12.89
C ALA A 579 1.78 -32.19 12.33
N GLY A 580 1.16 -31.17 11.73
CA GLY A 580 -0.19 -31.22 11.18
C GLY A 580 -1.31 -31.12 12.22
N ASP A 581 -0.99 -31.01 13.52
CA ASP A 581 -2.03 -30.83 14.54
C ASP A 581 -2.78 -29.51 14.32
N SER A 582 -4.09 -29.56 14.59
CA SER A 582 -4.98 -28.42 14.51
C SER A 582 -6.01 -28.49 15.63
N GLY A 583 -6.60 -27.35 15.99
CA GLY A 583 -7.63 -27.33 17.01
C GLY A 583 -8.41 -26.03 17.07
N GLU A 584 -9.36 -25.99 17.98
CA GLU A 584 -10.19 -24.83 18.26
C GLU A 584 -10.21 -24.56 19.77
N LYS A 585 -10.23 -23.28 20.15
CA LYS A 585 -10.34 -22.86 21.54
C LYS A 585 -11.20 -21.60 21.68
N GLU A 586 -12.05 -21.58 22.70
CA GLU A 586 -12.82 -20.39 23.09
C GLU A 586 -12.04 -19.55 24.11
N ILE A 587 -12.07 -18.23 23.93
CA ILE A 587 -11.47 -17.23 24.80
C ILE A 587 -12.49 -16.80 25.85
N ASN A 588 -12.19 -17.02 27.13
CA ASN A 588 -13.04 -16.55 28.22
C ASN A 588 -12.89 -15.02 28.37
N LEU A 589 -13.78 -14.26 27.75
CA LEU A 589 -13.74 -12.79 27.74
C LEU A 589 -13.70 -12.18 29.15
N LYS A 590 -14.35 -12.81 30.13
CA LYS A 590 -14.38 -12.31 31.50
C LYS A 590 -13.03 -12.46 32.19
N GLU A 591 -12.33 -13.55 31.95
CA GLU A 591 -10.98 -13.78 32.48
C GLU A 591 -9.96 -12.93 31.73
N THR A 592 -9.99 -12.93 30.39
CA THR A 592 -9.01 -12.23 29.55
C THR A 592 -9.17 -10.70 29.58
N TYR A 593 -10.41 -10.18 29.52
CA TYR A 593 -10.68 -8.75 29.39
C TYR A 593 -11.45 -8.14 30.57
N GLY A 594 -11.74 -8.94 31.61
CA GLY A 594 -12.45 -8.49 32.81
C GLY A 594 -13.96 -8.30 32.64
N SER A 595 -14.54 -8.66 31.49
CA SER A 595 -15.96 -8.44 31.18
C SER A 595 -16.55 -9.57 30.33
N ALA A 596 -17.83 -9.88 30.52
CA ALA A 596 -18.54 -10.90 29.72
C ALA A 596 -18.75 -10.49 28.26
N SER A 597 -18.60 -9.20 27.95
CA SER A 597 -18.49 -8.69 26.59
C SER A 597 -17.32 -7.71 26.49
N VAL A 598 -16.67 -7.67 25.33
CA VAL A 598 -15.49 -6.84 25.08
C VAL A 598 -15.73 -5.95 23.87
N HIS A 599 -15.36 -4.67 23.95
CA HIS A 599 -15.41 -3.77 22.80
C HIS A 599 -14.40 -4.21 21.75
N ILE A 600 -14.76 -4.16 20.47
CA ILE A 600 -13.91 -4.64 19.37
C ILE A 600 -12.51 -4.02 19.39
N ASP A 601 -12.40 -2.72 19.67
CA ASP A 601 -11.12 -1.99 19.75
C ASP A 601 -10.18 -2.47 20.88
N ARG A 602 -10.70 -3.21 21.86
CA ARG A 602 -9.89 -3.83 22.92
C ARG A 602 -9.27 -5.16 22.48
N VAL A 603 -9.79 -5.78 21.42
CA VAL A 603 -9.24 -7.00 20.82
C VAL A 603 -8.32 -6.60 19.68
N ASN A 604 -7.17 -6.02 20.04
CA ASN A 604 -6.25 -5.38 19.10
C ASN A 604 -4.87 -6.04 18.99
N PHE A 605 -4.67 -7.14 19.73
CA PHE A 605 -3.39 -7.84 19.77
C PHE A 605 -3.56 -9.27 20.31
N PHE A 606 -2.87 -10.21 19.68
CA PHE A 606 -2.54 -11.49 20.29
C PHE A 606 -1.05 -11.82 20.09
N HIS A 607 -0.55 -12.77 20.85
CA HIS A 607 0.77 -13.34 20.67
C HIS A 607 0.73 -14.86 20.83
N VAL A 608 1.25 -15.61 19.87
CA VAL A 608 1.39 -17.07 19.95
C VAL A 608 2.82 -17.41 20.35
N TYR A 609 3.01 -18.23 21.37
CA TYR A 609 4.34 -18.62 21.84
C TYR A 609 4.34 -20.00 22.48
N SER A 610 5.52 -20.60 22.55
CA SER A 610 5.70 -21.90 23.20
C SER A 610 6.36 -21.75 24.59
N THR A 611 6.01 -22.64 25.51
CA THR A 611 6.62 -22.74 26.84
C THR A 611 7.05 -24.15 27.14
N THR A 612 8.26 -24.31 27.68
CA THR A 612 8.76 -25.64 27.99
C THR A 612 8.14 -26.23 29.24
N ARG A 613 7.83 -27.53 29.17
CA ARG A 613 7.43 -28.34 30.31
C ARG A 613 8.63 -28.79 31.16
N TRP A 614 9.82 -28.85 30.57
CA TRP A 614 10.99 -29.48 31.19
C TRP A 614 12.10 -28.44 31.41
N PRO A 615 12.34 -28.00 32.66
CA PRO A 615 13.41 -27.06 32.94
C PRO A 615 14.76 -27.60 32.43
N GLY A 616 15.39 -26.86 31.51
CA GLY A 616 16.68 -27.21 30.92
C GLY A 616 16.63 -27.99 29.61
N SER A 617 15.46 -28.26 29.03
CA SER A 617 15.40 -28.78 27.65
C SER A 617 15.86 -27.72 26.65
N GLY A 618 16.51 -28.18 25.57
CA GLY A 618 16.84 -27.36 24.41
C GLY A 618 15.58 -26.84 23.72
N GLU A 619 15.70 -25.68 23.07
CA GLU A 619 14.65 -25.08 22.27
C GLU A 619 14.49 -25.88 20.97
N ASP A 620 13.25 -26.21 20.63
CA ASP A 620 12.89 -26.79 19.34
C ASP A 620 12.01 -25.81 18.56
N GLU A 621 12.03 -25.99 17.24
CA GLU A 621 11.25 -25.17 16.32
C GLU A 621 9.96 -25.89 15.93
N TRP A 622 8.91 -25.13 15.65
CA TRP A 622 7.62 -25.61 15.16
C TRP A 622 7.16 -24.72 14.00
N GLU A 623 6.46 -25.31 13.03
CA GLU A 623 5.95 -24.57 11.86
C GLU A 623 4.49 -24.19 12.08
N PHE A 624 4.16 -22.90 12.04
CA PHE A 624 2.80 -22.44 12.28
C PHE A 624 1.98 -22.46 10.98
N GLY A 625 0.92 -23.28 10.92
CA GLY A 625 0.06 -23.35 9.75
C GLY A 625 -0.85 -22.13 9.62
N GLY A 626 -1.26 -21.54 10.74
CA GLY A 626 -2.05 -20.31 10.80
C GLY A 626 -3.08 -20.32 11.92
N ILE A 627 -3.76 -19.19 12.09
CA ILE A 627 -4.83 -18.97 13.08
C ILE A 627 -5.94 -18.10 12.51
N LYS A 628 -7.17 -18.46 12.87
CA LYS A 628 -8.40 -17.79 12.46
C LYS A 628 -9.26 -17.54 13.68
N PHE A 629 -9.73 -16.31 13.87
CA PHE A 629 -10.63 -15.95 14.95
C PHE A 629 -12.05 -15.80 14.45
N ARG A 630 -13.02 -16.15 15.28
CA ARG A 630 -14.45 -15.97 15.06
C ARG A 630 -15.08 -15.38 16.31
N ALA A 631 -15.84 -14.30 16.17
CA ALA A 631 -16.48 -13.62 17.29
C ALA A 631 -17.98 -13.43 17.06
N GLN A 632 -18.79 -13.59 18.11
CA GLN A 632 -20.22 -13.26 18.06
C GLN A 632 -20.43 -11.81 18.47
N CYS A 633 -21.16 -11.05 17.66
CA CYS A 633 -21.44 -9.64 17.91
C CYS A 633 -22.65 -9.46 18.83
N GLU A 634 -22.55 -8.57 19.81
CA GLU A 634 -23.66 -8.21 20.69
C GLU A 634 -24.82 -7.61 19.87
N GLY A 635 -26.00 -8.23 19.96
CA GLY A 635 -27.20 -7.76 19.24
C GLY A 635 -27.33 -8.24 17.79
N PHE A 636 -26.45 -9.12 17.32
CA PHE A 636 -26.52 -9.71 15.98
C PHE A 636 -26.50 -11.24 16.06
N ASP A 637 -27.25 -11.90 15.18
CA ASP A 637 -27.24 -13.36 15.04
C ASP A 637 -26.05 -13.86 14.20
N LYS A 638 -25.34 -12.95 13.52
CA LYS A 638 -24.18 -13.26 12.68
C LYS A 638 -22.87 -13.09 13.45
N ALA A 639 -21.89 -13.92 13.11
CA ALA A 639 -20.52 -13.79 13.61
C ALA A 639 -19.67 -12.92 12.67
N VAL A 640 -18.57 -12.41 13.20
CA VAL A 640 -17.47 -11.84 12.43
C VAL A 640 -16.26 -12.76 12.52
N VAL A 641 -15.40 -12.70 11.51
CA VAL A 641 -14.22 -13.53 11.33
C VAL A 641 -13.01 -12.62 11.09
N LEU A 642 -11.88 -13.05 11.61
CA LEU A 642 -10.55 -12.50 11.35
C LEU A 642 -9.65 -13.68 10.94
N ASP A 643 -9.22 -13.72 9.69
CA ASP A 643 -8.34 -14.78 9.15
C ASP A 643 -7.08 -14.22 8.48
N LYS A 644 -6.75 -12.97 8.78
CA LYS A 644 -5.53 -12.28 8.32
C LYS A 644 -4.26 -13.11 8.56
N PHE A 645 -4.29 -13.96 9.58
CA PHE A 645 -3.20 -14.85 9.98
C PHE A 645 -3.49 -16.32 9.64
N GLY A 646 -4.40 -16.58 8.70
CA GLY A 646 -4.87 -17.91 8.34
C GLY A 646 -3.85 -18.76 7.58
N SER A 647 -2.70 -18.17 7.21
CA SER A 647 -1.55 -18.85 6.62
C SER A 647 -0.27 -18.10 6.96
N ASP A 648 0.69 -18.78 7.59
CA ASP A 648 2.00 -18.22 7.96
C ASP A 648 3.12 -19.17 7.49
N TYR A 649 2.96 -20.47 7.73
CA TYR A 649 3.89 -21.56 7.39
C TYR A 649 5.38 -21.28 7.70
N ASN A 650 5.61 -20.40 8.67
CA ASN A 650 6.93 -20.01 9.16
C ASN A 650 7.31 -20.85 10.40
N TRP A 651 8.61 -21.00 10.60
CA TRP A 651 9.16 -21.72 11.75
C TRP A 651 9.37 -20.76 12.92
N HIS A 652 8.89 -21.17 14.09
CA HIS A 652 8.89 -20.41 15.33
C HIS A 652 9.46 -21.25 16.46
N SER A 653 9.80 -20.58 17.55
CA SER A 653 10.43 -21.21 18.70
C SER A 653 10.09 -20.43 19.99
N ARG A 654 10.60 -20.87 21.14
CA ARG A 654 10.36 -20.19 22.43
C ARG A 654 10.84 -18.74 22.45
N SER A 655 11.95 -18.45 21.78
CA SER A 655 12.55 -17.12 21.72
C SER A 655 11.94 -16.24 20.62
N ASN A 656 11.24 -16.83 19.66
CA ASN A 656 10.64 -16.14 18.52
C ASN A 656 9.19 -16.60 18.26
N GLY A 657 8.29 -16.23 19.17
CA GLY A 657 6.84 -16.36 18.98
C GLY A 657 6.29 -15.38 17.93
N ILE A 658 4.97 -15.39 17.76
CA ILE A 658 4.25 -14.71 16.68
C ILE A 658 3.42 -13.57 17.25
N ASP A 659 3.71 -12.33 16.88
CA ASP A 659 2.87 -11.18 17.23
C ASP A 659 1.76 -10.99 16.19
N LEU A 660 0.52 -10.88 16.63
CA LEU A 660 -0.69 -10.81 15.81
C LEU A 660 -1.40 -9.46 16.05
N PRO A 661 -0.96 -8.36 15.42
CA PRO A 661 -1.59 -7.05 15.58
C PRO A 661 -2.92 -6.97 14.83
N ILE A 662 -3.96 -6.53 15.53
CA ILE A 662 -5.34 -6.51 15.02
C ILE A 662 -5.89 -5.09 15.06
N ALA A 663 -6.50 -4.66 13.97
CA ALA A 663 -7.34 -3.47 13.91
C ALA A 663 -8.82 -3.86 13.91
N ALA A 664 -9.70 -2.98 14.41
CA ALA A 664 -11.15 -3.20 14.35
C ALA A 664 -11.66 -3.43 12.91
N GLY A 665 -10.99 -2.82 11.91
CA GLY A 665 -11.31 -3.00 10.50
C GLY A 665 -10.86 -4.35 9.91
N ASP A 666 -10.02 -5.12 10.60
CA ASP A 666 -9.58 -6.45 10.14
C ASP A 666 -10.70 -7.50 10.30
N TRP A 667 -11.72 -7.21 11.11
CA TRP A 667 -12.88 -8.07 11.30
C TRP A 667 -13.89 -7.90 10.17
N ARG A 668 -14.39 -9.01 9.66
CA ARG A 668 -15.44 -9.01 8.62
C ARG A 668 -16.57 -9.96 8.97
N TRP A 669 -17.77 -9.67 8.50
CA TRP A 669 -18.92 -10.55 8.72
C TRP A 669 -18.69 -11.92 8.09
N GLU A 670 -19.05 -12.98 8.82
CA GLU A 670 -19.08 -14.33 8.27
C GLU A 670 -20.20 -14.41 7.23
N ASP A 671 -19.85 -14.72 5.98
CA ASP A 671 -20.81 -15.02 4.92
C ASP A 671 -20.75 -16.53 4.57
N GLU A 672 -21.88 -17.07 4.08
CA GLU A 672 -22.03 -18.51 3.81
C GLU A 672 -21.16 -18.99 2.61
N ASN A 673 -20.66 -18.07 1.78
CA ASN A 673 -19.77 -18.38 0.66
C ASN A 673 -18.29 -18.33 1.08
N PHE A 674 -17.97 -17.64 2.17
CA PHE A 674 -16.61 -17.38 2.62
C PHE A 674 -15.87 -18.66 2.99
N GLN A 675 -16.53 -19.57 3.71
CA GLN A 675 -15.92 -20.86 4.08
C GLN A 675 -15.65 -21.76 2.88
N LYS A 676 -16.38 -21.59 1.76
CA LYS A 676 -16.14 -22.32 0.51
C LYS A 676 -15.03 -21.68 -0.32
N GLN A 677 -14.87 -20.36 -0.24
CA GLN A 677 -13.86 -19.60 -0.99
C GLN A 677 -12.50 -19.54 -0.28
N HIS A 678 -12.47 -19.70 1.03
CA HIS A 678 -11.26 -19.62 1.85
C HIS A 678 -11.23 -20.76 2.90
N PRO A 679 -10.87 -21.99 2.49
CA PRO A 679 -10.70 -23.10 3.42
C PRO A 679 -9.62 -22.78 4.45
N PHE A 680 -9.77 -23.33 5.67
CA PHE A 680 -8.78 -23.20 6.73
C PHE A 680 -8.29 -24.59 7.17
N PRO A 681 -6.97 -24.84 7.27
CA PRO A 681 -5.88 -23.94 6.86
C PRO A 681 -5.89 -23.68 5.34
N ARG A 682 -5.44 -22.49 4.91
CA ARG A 682 -5.28 -22.21 3.47
C ARG A 682 -4.09 -23.03 2.97
N GLU A 683 -4.27 -23.83 1.92
CA GLU A 683 -3.17 -24.62 1.39
C GLU A 683 -2.06 -23.71 0.85
N LYS A 684 -0.80 -24.11 1.05
CA LYS A 684 0.37 -23.33 0.63
C LYS A 684 0.39 -23.03 -0.88
N ASP A 685 -0.28 -23.86 -1.68
CA ASP A 685 -0.33 -23.76 -3.14
C ASP A 685 -1.50 -22.88 -3.64
N GLU A 686 -2.34 -22.34 -2.75
CA GLU A 686 -3.47 -21.45 -3.05
C GLU A 686 -3.19 -19.96 -2.76
N LEU A 687 -1.96 -19.62 -2.35
CA LEU A 687 -1.52 -18.25 -2.04
C LEU A 687 -0.62 -17.66 -3.11
#